data_AF-A0A376Y2R5-F1
#
_entry.id   AF-A0A376Y2R5-F1
#
_cell.length_a   1.000
_cell.length_b   1.000
_cell.length_c   1.000
_cell.angle_alpha   90.00
_cell.angle_beta   90.00
_cell.angle_gamma   90.00
#
_symmetry.space_group_name_H-M   'P 1'
#
loop_
_entity.id
_entity.type
_entity.pdbx_description
1 polymer ?
#
loop_
_entity_poly.entity_id
_entity_poly.type
_entity_poly.pdbx_seq_one_letter_code
_entity_poly.pdbx_strand_id
1 'polypeptide(L)'
;MVKNHQDELLAHFDEHWYLHNYLDVKQTGLSAREHFKRYGMLLGRKPCEAWDVSPAVSKMQNTVVLPYLATNQLSIDIDNSQSWVAEGNDPFFIIDLEQLSNISKGWYQFNISINCQPKQGLAKLYLDTGKGFNEFETVTLPYKRAVSVSRLFYLESPLVALRFDPLEQAATFAINQFEIAAVDVKVVESALLARIQKEHQSYRDMPLEKIKKSILMDNGDMSIERLQAFYNETFSVTPSSVGYEEWIETVELPSLPGNKEVSLMLASMTHPPVISIVIPVYNPAEIYLRACLDSVLAQSYPHWELCIADDRSPKEHVQRVLREYEAKDSRIKVVYRKHNGHISAASNSALEIAKGDFVALLDHDDVLPEHAMLFMAQAICEQPHTQILYSDEDKINARGERFDPHFKSDWNPDLFFSQNYVSHLGVYRRSLLQQIGGFRLGVEGSQDQDLLLRCLPHVAAEQIVHIPRVLYHWRTIEGSTALASGEKSYTTEAGIKALRDYFSKQQPEVTVEAGLVPNTYRVRYPISEPAPLVSLLIPTRDRRALTETAVRSIIDRSTYTHFEILILDNGSVEQETLDFFAQIQQEDSRVRVLRYDHPFNYSAINNFGVRHAKGAIIGLVNNDVEVINPDWLTEMVSHCMRPEIGCVGAKLYYSNDTLQHGGVILGIGGVAGHSHKQYPRHHPGYFSRLLLTQTLSAVTAACLLIRKNIYEEVAGLDEENLHVAFNDVDFCLKVREAGYRNLWTPYAELYHYESISRGAEDSPEKIARFAREVNFMKSKWGKHLELDPFYSPNLSKDREDFSI
;
A
#
# COMPACT_ATOMS: atom_id res chain seq x y z
N MET A 1 -14.36 23.46 -25.00
CA MET A 1 -15.30 23.67 -26.14
C MET A 1 -15.33 22.45 -27.08
N VAL A 2 -15.55 21.22 -26.58
CA VAL A 2 -15.53 20.01 -27.44
C VAL A 2 -16.85 19.21 -27.41
N LYS A 3 -17.76 19.49 -26.46
CA LYS A 3 -19.02 18.72 -26.32
C LYS A 3 -20.13 19.05 -27.33
N ASN A 4 -20.05 20.17 -28.07
CA ASN A 4 -21.12 20.58 -29.00
C ASN A 4 -20.94 20.14 -30.45
N HIS A 5 -19.86 19.44 -30.82
CA HIS A 5 -19.68 18.97 -32.20
C HIS A 5 -20.26 17.56 -32.47
N GLN A 6 -20.35 16.66 -31.48
CA GLN A 6 -20.78 15.27 -31.74
C GLN A 6 -22.21 15.11 -32.26
N ASP A 7 -23.15 15.95 -31.82
CA ASP A 7 -24.55 15.85 -32.23
C ASP A 7 -24.83 16.49 -33.61
N GLU A 8 -24.07 17.50 -34.02
CA GLU A 8 -24.15 18.08 -35.37
C GLU A 8 -23.53 17.14 -36.43
N LEU A 9 -22.48 16.39 -36.08
CA LEU A 9 -21.76 15.47 -36.99
C LEU A 9 -22.63 14.27 -37.45
N LEU A 10 -23.68 13.91 -36.71
CA LEU A 10 -24.57 12.76 -37.01
C LEU A 10 -25.79 13.12 -37.85
N ALA A 11 -26.05 14.41 -38.07
CA ALA A 11 -27.18 14.87 -38.88
C ALA A 11 -27.07 14.42 -40.35
N HIS A 12 -25.84 14.14 -40.82
CA HIS A 12 -25.53 13.74 -42.19
C HIS A 12 -25.02 12.29 -42.32
N PHE A 13 -25.20 11.46 -41.28
CA PHE A 13 -24.76 10.06 -41.30
C PHE A 13 -25.63 9.22 -42.25
N ASP A 14 -25.01 8.63 -43.26
CA ASP A 14 -25.67 7.73 -44.22
C ASP A 14 -25.34 6.28 -43.86
N GLU A 15 -26.29 5.62 -43.20
CA GLU A 15 -26.15 4.23 -42.76
C GLU A 15 -26.00 3.24 -43.91
N HIS A 16 -26.66 3.48 -45.05
CA HIS A 16 -26.55 2.60 -46.21
C HIS A 16 -25.17 2.71 -46.85
N TRP A 17 -24.67 3.95 -47.02
CA TRP A 17 -23.32 4.18 -47.53
C TRP A 17 -22.26 3.63 -46.57
N TYR A 18 -22.42 3.85 -45.26
CA TYR A 18 -21.48 3.39 -44.24
C TYR A 18 -21.38 1.86 -44.18
N LEU A 19 -22.51 1.14 -44.13
CA LEU A 19 -22.53 -0.32 -44.11
C LEU A 19 -22.09 -0.94 -45.45
N HIS A 20 -22.18 -0.21 -46.55
CA HIS A 20 -21.70 -0.65 -47.85
C HIS A 20 -20.18 -0.55 -47.96
N ASN A 21 -19.59 0.52 -47.43
CA ASN A 21 -18.14 0.78 -47.50
C ASN A 21 -17.36 0.14 -46.35
N TYR A 22 -18.02 -0.18 -45.23
CA TYR A 22 -17.42 -0.80 -44.05
C TYR A 22 -18.18 -2.08 -43.71
N LEU A 23 -17.88 -3.15 -44.43
CA LEU A 23 -18.59 -4.43 -44.35
C LEU A 23 -18.39 -5.16 -43.01
N ASP A 24 -17.27 -4.86 -42.33
CA ASP A 24 -16.90 -5.36 -41.00
C ASP A 24 -17.85 -4.88 -39.90
N VAL A 25 -18.51 -3.73 -40.10
CA VAL A 25 -19.49 -3.17 -39.15
C VAL A 25 -20.59 -4.18 -38.81
N LYS A 26 -21.02 -4.99 -39.79
CA LYS A 26 -22.05 -6.01 -39.57
C LYS A 26 -21.62 -7.13 -38.63
N GLN A 27 -20.31 -7.37 -38.51
CA GLN A 27 -19.75 -8.41 -37.66
C GLN A 27 -19.71 -7.98 -36.18
N THR A 28 -19.81 -6.67 -35.91
CA THR A 28 -19.74 -6.10 -34.55
C THR A 28 -21.04 -6.22 -33.76
N GLY A 29 -22.18 -6.50 -34.42
CA GLY A 29 -23.51 -6.50 -33.79
C GLY A 29 -24.03 -5.11 -33.40
N LEU A 30 -23.26 -4.03 -33.63
CA LEU A 30 -23.65 -2.65 -33.38
C LEU A 30 -24.43 -2.06 -34.55
N SER A 31 -25.26 -1.05 -34.29
CA SER A 31 -25.84 -0.24 -35.37
C SER A 31 -24.75 0.59 -36.05
N ALA A 32 -24.92 0.91 -37.34
CA ALA A 32 -23.91 1.65 -38.09
C ALA A 32 -23.56 3.00 -37.45
N ARG A 33 -24.56 3.67 -36.89
CA ARG A 33 -24.40 4.94 -36.16
C ARG A 33 -23.61 4.77 -34.87
N GLU A 34 -23.90 3.73 -34.09
CA GLU A 34 -23.19 3.46 -32.83
C GLU A 34 -21.75 3.04 -33.10
N HIS A 35 -21.53 2.22 -34.13
CA HIS A 35 -20.21 1.88 -34.62
C HIS A 35 -19.42 3.12 -35.04
N PHE A 36 -20.02 4.04 -35.79
CA PHE A 36 -19.34 5.26 -36.21
C PHE A 36 -18.96 6.17 -35.04
N LYS A 37 -19.87 6.32 -34.07
CA LYS A 37 -19.63 7.10 -32.84
C LYS A 37 -18.47 6.53 -32.01
N ARG A 38 -18.42 5.21 -31.84
CA ARG A 38 -17.43 4.55 -30.99
C ARG A 38 -16.09 4.36 -31.69
N TYR A 39 -16.11 4.04 -32.98
CA TYR A 39 -14.92 3.60 -33.72
C TYR A 39 -14.70 4.35 -35.00
N GLY A 40 -15.76 4.73 -35.70
CA GLY A 40 -15.66 5.35 -37.02
C GLY A 40 -14.78 6.59 -37.07
N MET A 41 -14.90 7.49 -36.08
CA MET A 41 -14.03 8.68 -35.99
C MET A 41 -12.58 8.30 -35.70
N LEU A 42 -12.33 7.34 -34.81
CA LEU A 42 -10.99 6.87 -34.44
C LEU A 42 -10.29 6.13 -35.59
N LEU A 43 -11.07 5.41 -36.40
CA LEU A 43 -10.60 4.66 -37.57
C LEU A 43 -10.50 5.52 -38.84
N GLY A 44 -10.71 6.83 -38.75
CA GLY A 44 -10.71 7.73 -39.89
C GLY A 44 -11.79 7.42 -40.94
N ARG A 45 -12.84 6.70 -40.55
CA ARG A 45 -13.95 6.34 -41.43
C ARG A 45 -14.83 7.55 -41.70
N LYS A 46 -15.42 7.60 -42.88
CA LYS A 46 -16.36 8.65 -43.26
C LYS A 46 -17.78 8.24 -42.86
N PRO A 47 -18.60 9.12 -42.28
CA PRO A 47 -20.00 8.85 -41.99
C PRO A 47 -20.91 8.86 -43.23
N CYS A 48 -20.46 9.44 -44.35
CA CYS A 48 -21.17 9.50 -45.63
C CYS A 48 -20.19 9.89 -46.76
N GLU A 49 -20.65 9.81 -48.01
CA GLU A 49 -19.84 10.11 -49.20
C GLU A 49 -19.28 11.55 -49.21
N ALA A 50 -20.12 12.52 -48.82
CA ALA A 50 -19.80 13.95 -48.87
C ALA A 50 -18.94 14.43 -47.69
N TRP A 51 -18.42 13.52 -46.87
CA TRP A 51 -17.62 13.88 -45.70
C TRP A 51 -16.19 14.30 -46.08
N ASP A 52 -15.90 15.59 -45.90
CA ASP A 52 -14.60 16.20 -46.17
C ASP A 52 -14.02 16.83 -44.90
N VAL A 53 -13.65 15.97 -43.95
CA VAL A 53 -12.73 16.33 -42.88
C VAL A 53 -11.50 15.48 -43.12
N SER A 54 -10.40 16.09 -43.57
CA SER A 54 -9.09 15.44 -43.61
C SER A 54 -8.44 15.57 -42.23
N PRO A 55 -8.40 14.53 -41.38
CA PRO A 55 -7.24 14.35 -40.55
C PRO A 55 -6.11 13.94 -41.50
N ALA A 56 -4.97 14.65 -41.44
CA ALA A 56 -3.80 14.35 -42.25
C ALA A 56 -3.26 12.95 -41.89
N VAL A 57 -3.79 11.91 -42.52
CA VAL A 57 -3.23 10.57 -42.47
C VAL A 57 -2.20 10.47 -43.58
N SER A 58 -0.96 10.74 -43.22
CA SER A 58 0.21 10.40 -44.03
C SER A 58 0.27 8.88 -44.20
N LYS A 59 -0.28 8.35 -45.30
CA LYS A 59 0.07 7.01 -45.77
C LYS A 59 1.46 7.08 -46.42
N MET A 60 2.50 6.94 -45.60
CA MET A 60 3.84 6.58 -46.10
C MET A 60 4.15 5.14 -45.72
N GLN A 61 4.50 4.33 -46.73
CA GLN A 61 5.07 3.00 -46.56
C GLN A 61 6.45 3.13 -45.91
N ASN A 62 6.48 3.16 -44.59
CA ASN A 62 7.70 2.96 -43.82
C ASN A 62 7.79 1.48 -43.45
N THR A 63 9.01 0.95 -43.55
CA THR A 63 9.45 -0.41 -43.25
C THR A 63 9.41 -0.71 -41.74
N VAL A 64 8.29 -0.42 -41.08
CA VAL A 64 8.06 -0.65 -39.64
C VAL A 64 7.11 -1.83 -39.49
N VAL A 65 7.47 -2.76 -38.59
CA VAL A 65 6.82 -4.06 -38.31
C VAL A 65 5.52 -3.89 -37.49
N LEU A 66 4.74 -2.82 -37.72
CA LEU A 66 3.50 -2.55 -36.99
C LEU A 66 2.36 -2.18 -37.97
N PRO A 67 1.34 -3.02 -38.13
CA PRO A 67 0.18 -2.68 -38.95
C PRO A 67 -0.76 -1.74 -38.19
N TYR A 68 -0.87 -0.46 -38.58
CA TYR A 68 -1.74 0.51 -37.90
C TYR A 68 -2.60 1.33 -38.88
N LEU A 69 -3.77 1.77 -38.41
CA LEU A 69 -4.74 2.59 -39.14
C LEU A 69 -4.70 4.06 -38.73
N ALA A 70 -4.48 4.32 -37.44
CA ALA A 70 -4.49 5.64 -36.85
C ALA A 70 -3.54 5.71 -35.65
N THR A 71 -3.14 6.91 -35.28
CA THR A 71 -2.33 7.18 -34.09
C THR A 71 -2.95 8.31 -33.26
N ASN A 72 -2.61 8.36 -31.98
CA ASN A 72 -2.93 9.48 -31.08
C ASN A 72 -1.68 9.87 -30.30
N GLN A 73 -1.42 11.18 -30.18
CA GLN A 73 -0.25 11.74 -29.49
C GLN A 73 1.10 11.09 -29.88
N LEU A 74 1.22 10.69 -31.14
CA LEU A 74 2.41 10.06 -31.71
C LEU A 74 2.78 10.75 -33.01
N SER A 75 4.04 11.19 -33.10
CA SER A 75 4.65 11.69 -34.33
C SER A 75 5.88 10.85 -34.70
N ILE A 76 6.31 10.95 -35.96
CA ILE A 76 7.52 10.28 -36.44
C ILE A 76 8.72 11.12 -35.99
N ASP A 77 9.75 10.47 -35.47
CA ASP A 77 11.02 11.13 -35.15
C ASP A 77 11.69 11.62 -36.45
N ILE A 78 11.90 12.93 -36.54
CA ILE A 78 12.44 13.59 -37.74
C ILE A 78 13.89 13.17 -37.98
N ASP A 79 14.63 12.81 -36.93
CA ASP A 79 16.03 12.42 -37.02
C ASP A 79 16.20 10.92 -37.29
N ASN A 80 15.16 10.11 -37.08
CA ASN A 80 15.16 8.68 -37.36
C ASN A 80 13.76 8.18 -37.76
N SER A 81 13.54 7.95 -39.05
CA SER A 81 12.24 7.52 -39.61
C SER A 81 11.74 6.14 -39.13
N GLN A 82 12.53 5.40 -38.37
CA GLN A 82 12.15 4.15 -37.70
C GLN A 82 11.76 4.34 -36.23
N SER A 83 11.80 5.57 -35.72
CA SER A 83 11.44 5.93 -34.34
C SER A 83 10.22 6.85 -34.30
N TRP A 84 9.57 6.84 -33.16
CA TRP A 84 8.34 7.58 -32.84
C TRP A 84 8.60 8.47 -31.63
N VAL A 85 7.88 9.59 -31.58
CA VAL A 85 7.86 10.52 -30.44
C VAL A 85 6.46 10.48 -29.84
N ALA A 86 6.36 10.07 -28.57
CA ALA A 86 5.15 10.22 -27.77
C ALA A 86 5.07 11.65 -27.22
N GLU A 87 4.01 12.38 -27.57
CA GLU A 87 3.88 13.82 -27.32
C GLU A 87 3.00 14.16 -26.10
N GLY A 88 2.49 13.15 -25.39
CA GLY A 88 1.67 13.34 -24.20
C GLY A 88 1.47 12.06 -23.39
N ASN A 89 0.36 12.00 -22.65
CA ASN A 89 0.10 10.96 -21.65
C ASN A 89 -0.79 9.81 -22.16
N ASP A 90 -1.23 9.86 -23.43
CA ASP A 90 -2.07 8.82 -24.04
C ASP A 90 -1.58 8.42 -25.46
N PRO A 91 -0.29 8.10 -25.66
CA PRO A 91 0.23 7.74 -26.98
C PRO A 91 -0.23 6.33 -27.38
N PHE A 92 -0.95 6.19 -28.51
CA PHE A 92 -1.42 4.88 -28.96
C PHE A 92 -1.52 4.71 -30.48
N PHE A 93 -1.47 3.46 -30.92
CA PHE A 93 -1.78 3.00 -32.26
C PHE A 93 -3.13 2.29 -32.27
N ILE A 94 -3.95 2.55 -33.29
CA ILE A 94 -5.06 1.66 -33.65
C ILE A 94 -4.54 0.66 -34.68
N ILE A 95 -4.57 -0.62 -34.34
CA ILE A 95 -3.97 -1.68 -35.13
C ILE A 95 -4.90 -2.09 -36.28
N ASP A 96 -4.32 -2.31 -37.46
CA ASP A 96 -5.05 -2.81 -38.61
C ASP A 96 -5.27 -4.33 -38.49
N LEU A 97 -6.48 -4.71 -38.08
CA LEU A 97 -6.87 -6.10 -37.90
C LEU A 97 -6.84 -6.90 -39.20
N GLU A 98 -7.01 -6.29 -40.38
CA GLU A 98 -6.98 -7.01 -41.67
C GLU A 98 -5.57 -7.54 -41.98
N GLN A 99 -4.54 -6.91 -41.42
CA GLN A 99 -3.15 -7.33 -41.55
C GLN A 99 -2.72 -8.32 -40.47
N LEU A 100 -3.56 -8.55 -39.46
CA LEU A 100 -3.40 -9.64 -38.51
C LEU A 100 -4.16 -10.86 -39.04
N SER A 101 -3.57 -12.05 -38.93
CA SER A 101 -4.22 -13.30 -39.34
C SER A 101 -5.51 -13.50 -38.53
N ASN A 102 -6.60 -13.96 -39.16
CA ASN A 102 -7.96 -14.10 -38.58
C ASN A 102 -7.96 -14.41 -37.07
N ILE A 103 -8.11 -13.36 -36.26
CA ILE A 103 -8.15 -13.46 -34.80
C ILE A 103 -9.57 -13.86 -34.39
N SER A 104 -9.71 -15.00 -33.74
CA SER A 104 -10.99 -15.57 -33.30
C SER A 104 -10.89 -16.00 -31.83
N LYS A 105 -11.92 -16.65 -31.30
CA LYS A 105 -11.91 -17.17 -29.92
C LYS A 105 -10.76 -18.16 -29.74
N GLY A 106 -9.85 -17.92 -28.79
CA GLY A 106 -8.69 -18.77 -28.58
C GLY A 106 -7.57 -18.12 -27.75
N TRP A 107 -6.49 -18.88 -27.55
CA TRP A 107 -5.28 -18.41 -26.88
C TRP A 107 -4.31 -17.77 -27.87
N TYR A 108 -3.72 -16.66 -27.46
CA TYR A 108 -2.77 -15.89 -28.25
C TYR A 108 -1.56 -15.51 -27.39
N GLN A 109 -0.40 -15.37 -28.03
CA GLN A 109 0.81 -14.82 -27.46
C GLN A 109 1.07 -13.46 -28.10
N PHE A 110 1.18 -12.44 -27.26
CA PHE A 110 1.64 -11.11 -27.65
C PHE A 110 3.13 -11.01 -27.40
N ASN A 111 3.92 -10.71 -28.43
CA ASN A 111 5.38 -10.50 -28.35
C ASN A 111 5.71 -9.06 -28.75
N ILE A 112 6.55 -8.41 -27.96
CA ILE A 112 7.06 -7.07 -28.26
C ILE A 112 8.53 -6.93 -27.93
N SER A 113 9.19 -6.03 -28.65
CA SER A 113 10.49 -5.48 -28.28
C SER A 113 10.48 -4.00 -28.60
N ILE A 114 10.61 -3.16 -27.58
CA ILE A 114 10.58 -1.70 -27.71
C ILE A 114 11.90 -1.13 -27.22
N ASN A 115 12.52 -0.27 -28.02
CA ASN A 115 13.71 0.49 -27.67
C ASN A 115 13.31 1.94 -27.39
N CYS A 116 13.26 2.34 -26.12
CA CYS A 116 12.88 3.69 -25.70
C CYS A 116 13.95 4.35 -24.83
N GLN A 117 13.83 5.66 -24.59
CA GLN A 117 14.71 6.39 -23.66
C GLN A 117 14.63 5.85 -22.21
N PRO A 118 13.43 5.57 -21.65
CA PRO A 118 13.33 4.79 -20.41
C PRO A 118 13.99 3.41 -20.51
N LYS A 119 14.65 2.95 -19.44
CA LYS A 119 15.26 1.60 -19.40
C LYS A 119 14.21 0.47 -19.40
N GLN A 120 12.98 0.80 -19.03
CA GLN A 120 11.84 -0.10 -18.96
C GLN A 120 10.56 0.67 -19.24
N GLY A 121 9.49 -0.04 -19.60
CA GLY A 121 8.18 0.56 -19.83
C GLY A 121 7.07 -0.47 -19.68
N LEU A 122 5.84 0.03 -19.77
CA LEU A 122 4.65 -0.80 -19.82
C LEU A 122 3.97 -0.60 -21.16
N ALA A 123 3.77 -1.70 -21.87
CA ALA A 123 2.92 -1.70 -23.04
C ALA A 123 1.52 -2.22 -22.67
N LYS A 124 0.47 -1.61 -23.22
CA LYS A 124 -0.91 -2.10 -23.08
C LYS A 124 -1.49 -2.43 -24.43
N LEU A 125 -2.24 -3.53 -24.47
CA LEU A 125 -3.02 -3.94 -25.62
C LEU A 125 -4.48 -4.00 -25.22
N TYR A 126 -5.28 -3.03 -25.67
CA TYR A 126 -6.71 -2.98 -25.40
C TYR A 126 -7.45 -3.79 -26.45
N LEU A 127 -8.11 -4.84 -25.98
CA LEU A 127 -8.89 -5.78 -26.76
C LEU A 127 -10.33 -5.28 -26.77
N ASP A 128 -10.86 -4.89 -27.92
CA ASP A 128 -12.29 -4.57 -28.02
C ASP A 128 -13.05 -5.75 -28.59
N THR A 129 -13.89 -6.38 -27.76
CA THR A 129 -14.77 -7.48 -28.14
C THR A 129 -16.20 -7.04 -28.48
N GLY A 130 -16.42 -5.74 -28.71
CA GLY A 130 -17.73 -5.12 -29.01
C GLY A 130 -18.27 -4.23 -27.89
N LYS A 131 -17.50 -4.04 -26.81
CA LYS A 131 -17.86 -3.18 -25.66
C LYS A 131 -17.17 -1.81 -25.71
N GLY A 132 -16.22 -1.61 -26.62
CA GLY A 132 -15.32 -0.47 -26.67
C GLY A 132 -14.06 -0.71 -25.85
N PHE A 133 -13.01 0.08 -26.11
CA PHE A 133 -11.78 0.02 -25.32
C PHE A 133 -12.06 0.37 -23.85
N ASN A 134 -11.68 -0.53 -22.96
CA ASN A 134 -11.90 -0.41 -21.53
C ASN A 134 -10.79 -1.15 -20.77
N GLU A 135 -10.56 -0.80 -19.50
CA GLU A 135 -9.48 -1.36 -18.70
C GLU A 135 -9.67 -2.85 -18.31
N PHE A 136 -10.89 -3.38 -18.42
CA PHE A 136 -11.16 -4.78 -18.08
C PHE A 136 -10.69 -5.75 -19.17
N GLU A 137 -10.64 -5.30 -20.43
CA GLU A 137 -10.20 -6.09 -21.59
C GLU A 137 -8.78 -5.65 -22.06
N THR A 138 -7.88 -5.42 -21.10
CA THR A 138 -6.50 -4.97 -21.36
C THR A 138 -5.46 -6.06 -21.08
N VAL A 139 -4.53 -6.25 -22.02
CA VAL A 139 -3.33 -7.09 -21.85
C VAL A 139 -2.13 -6.18 -21.60
N THR A 140 -1.65 -6.20 -20.36
CA THR A 140 -0.51 -5.41 -19.88
C THR A 140 0.81 -6.16 -20.00
N LEU A 141 1.85 -5.57 -20.58
CA LEU A 141 3.14 -6.23 -20.76
C LEU A 141 4.30 -5.30 -20.37
N PRO A 142 4.86 -5.48 -19.16
CA PRO A 142 6.08 -4.79 -18.76
C PRO A 142 7.25 -5.28 -19.61
N TYR A 143 8.11 -4.36 -20.06
CA TYR A 143 9.26 -4.67 -20.89
C TYR A 143 10.50 -3.90 -20.43
N LYS A 144 11.68 -4.48 -20.69
CA LYS A 144 12.96 -3.77 -20.61
C LYS A 144 13.37 -3.31 -22.01
N ARG A 145 14.05 -2.18 -22.09
CA ARG A 145 14.51 -1.57 -23.34
C ARG A 145 15.24 -2.58 -24.22
N ALA A 146 14.80 -2.71 -25.47
CA ALA A 146 15.37 -3.60 -26.49
C ALA A 146 15.42 -5.09 -26.10
N VAL A 147 14.62 -5.52 -25.11
CA VAL A 147 14.45 -6.92 -24.75
C VAL A 147 13.11 -7.41 -25.30
N SER A 148 13.13 -8.54 -26.00
CA SER A 148 11.90 -9.21 -26.44
C SER A 148 11.19 -9.83 -25.24
N VAL A 149 9.94 -9.47 -25.04
CA VAL A 149 9.07 -10.00 -23.98
C VAL A 149 7.76 -10.49 -24.56
N SER A 150 7.12 -11.43 -23.86
CA SER A 150 5.85 -11.99 -24.31
C SER A 150 4.84 -12.22 -23.19
N ARG A 151 3.55 -12.16 -23.56
CA ARG A 151 2.42 -12.47 -22.69
C ARG A 151 1.35 -13.25 -23.44
N LEU A 152 0.97 -14.40 -22.86
CA LEU A 152 -0.25 -15.13 -23.22
C LEU A 152 -1.50 -14.38 -22.76
N PHE A 153 -2.54 -14.40 -23.59
CA PHE A 153 -3.89 -13.92 -23.27
C PHE A 153 -4.94 -14.78 -23.98
N TYR A 154 -6.16 -14.77 -23.46
CA TYR A 154 -7.30 -15.51 -24.03
C TYR A 154 -8.33 -14.54 -24.58
N LEU A 155 -8.85 -14.84 -25.77
CA LEU A 155 -9.97 -14.12 -26.37
C LEU A 155 -11.23 -14.96 -26.26
N GLU A 156 -12.24 -14.43 -25.56
CA GLU A 156 -13.54 -15.08 -25.40
C GLU A 156 -14.43 -14.93 -26.64
N SER A 157 -14.19 -13.87 -27.42
CA SER A 157 -14.93 -13.46 -28.61
C SER A 157 -13.97 -12.87 -29.66
N PRO A 158 -14.36 -12.82 -30.95
CA PRO A 158 -13.58 -12.12 -31.98
C PRO A 158 -13.35 -10.63 -31.64
N LEU A 159 -12.22 -10.08 -32.06
CA LEU A 159 -11.92 -8.66 -31.90
C LEU A 159 -12.69 -7.81 -32.91
N VAL A 160 -13.26 -6.70 -32.43
CA VAL A 160 -13.84 -5.62 -33.23
C VAL A 160 -12.78 -4.56 -33.54
N ALA A 161 -11.96 -4.23 -32.56
CA ALA A 161 -10.85 -3.29 -32.70
C ALA A 161 -9.70 -3.68 -31.75
N LEU A 162 -8.51 -3.17 -32.06
CA LEU A 162 -7.32 -3.41 -31.27
C LEU A 162 -6.52 -2.11 -31.14
N ARG A 163 -6.26 -1.71 -29.90
CA ARG A 163 -5.46 -0.52 -29.59
C ARG A 163 -4.19 -0.96 -28.87
N PHE A 164 -3.06 -0.41 -29.31
CA PHE A 164 -1.76 -0.69 -28.75
C PHE A 164 -1.11 0.58 -28.23
N ASP A 165 -0.81 0.58 -26.93
CA ASP A 165 -0.17 1.67 -26.22
C ASP A 165 1.26 1.22 -25.91
N PRO A 166 2.28 1.77 -26.59
CA PRO A 166 3.67 1.35 -26.40
C PRO A 166 4.28 1.87 -25.08
N LEU A 167 3.76 2.97 -24.54
CA LEU A 167 4.26 3.74 -23.41
C LEU A 167 3.08 4.48 -22.74
N GLU A 168 3.27 4.94 -21.51
CA GLU A 168 2.28 5.78 -20.80
C GLU A 168 2.76 7.23 -20.56
N GLN A 169 3.89 7.60 -21.14
CA GLN A 169 4.52 8.92 -20.95
C GLN A 169 5.18 9.41 -22.23
N ALA A 170 5.48 10.71 -22.27
CA ALA A 170 6.24 11.32 -23.35
C ALA A 170 7.68 10.77 -23.40
N ALA A 171 8.05 10.17 -24.54
CA ALA A 171 9.40 9.67 -24.82
C ALA A 171 9.58 9.36 -26.30
N THR A 172 10.83 9.31 -26.75
CA THR A 172 11.19 8.74 -28.07
C THR A 172 11.37 7.23 -27.95
N PHE A 173 10.82 6.47 -28.90
CA PHE A 173 10.90 5.02 -28.92
C PHE A 173 10.89 4.42 -30.34
N ALA A 174 11.42 3.22 -30.49
CA ALA A 174 11.33 2.41 -31.70
C ALA A 174 10.73 1.04 -31.36
N ILE A 175 9.83 0.54 -32.21
CA ILE A 175 9.24 -0.79 -32.08
C ILE A 175 10.03 -1.73 -32.96
N ASN A 176 10.82 -2.59 -32.34
CA ASN A 176 11.69 -3.56 -33.03
C ASN A 176 10.94 -4.86 -33.35
N GLN A 177 9.93 -5.21 -32.54
CA GLN A 177 9.09 -6.39 -32.72
C GLN A 177 7.68 -6.08 -32.21
N PHE A 178 6.68 -6.48 -32.98
CA PHE A 178 5.28 -6.55 -32.58
C PHE A 178 4.65 -7.76 -33.26
N GLU A 179 4.15 -8.72 -32.50
CA GLU A 179 3.59 -9.94 -33.03
C GLU A 179 2.48 -10.47 -32.12
N ILE A 180 1.35 -10.87 -32.73
CA ILE A 180 0.28 -11.61 -32.05
C ILE A 180 0.13 -12.94 -32.80
N ALA A 181 0.39 -14.04 -32.11
CA ALA A 181 0.35 -15.38 -32.69
C ALA A 181 -0.61 -16.30 -31.92
N ALA A 182 -1.39 -17.11 -32.63
CA ALA A 182 -2.24 -18.12 -32.00
C ALA A 182 -1.41 -19.21 -31.32
N VAL A 183 -1.86 -19.68 -30.17
CA VAL A 183 -1.15 -20.68 -29.34
C VAL A 183 -2.01 -21.92 -29.17
N ASP A 184 -1.39 -23.11 -29.33
CA ASP A 184 -2.06 -24.38 -29.05
C ASP A 184 -2.36 -24.50 -27.54
N VAL A 185 -3.63 -24.78 -27.20
CA VAL A 185 -4.08 -24.94 -25.81
C VAL A 185 -3.24 -25.96 -25.02
N LYS A 186 -2.65 -26.96 -25.70
CA LYS A 186 -1.81 -27.99 -25.07
C LYS A 186 -0.55 -27.45 -24.41
N VAL A 187 -0.04 -26.28 -24.85
CA VAL A 187 1.18 -25.68 -24.30
C VAL A 187 0.89 -24.57 -23.29
N VAL A 188 -0.35 -24.08 -23.23
CA VAL A 188 -0.75 -22.94 -22.39
C VAL A 188 -0.52 -23.24 -20.91
N GLU A 189 -1.04 -24.36 -20.39
CA GLU A 189 -0.90 -24.70 -18.96
C GLU A 189 0.57 -24.70 -18.51
N SER A 190 1.44 -25.33 -19.30
CA SER A 190 2.87 -25.41 -19.00
C SER A 190 3.54 -24.04 -19.05
N ALA A 191 3.16 -23.18 -20.00
CA ALA A 191 3.69 -21.82 -20.12
C ALA A 191 3.23 -20.89 -18.98
N LEU A 192 1.94 -20.97 -18.60
CA LEU A 192 1.40 -20.23 -17.46
C LEU A 192 2.13 -20.64 -16.18
N LEU A 193 2.26 -21.94 -15.92
CA LEU A 193 2.95 -22.48 -14.75
C LEU A 193 4.43 -22.11 -14.72
N ALA A 194 5.13 -22.18 -15.85
CA ALA A 194 6.54 -21.81 -15.93
C ALA A 194 6.76 -20.34 -15.58
N ARG A 195 5.87 -19.44 -16.02
CA ARG A 195 5.95 -18.04 -15.62
C ARG A 195 5.57 -17.83 -14.16
N ILE A 196 4.53 -18.48 -13.66
CA ILE A 196 4.15 -18.40 -12.23
C ILE A 196 5.33 -18.84 -11.35
N GLN A 197 5.95 -19.97 -11.68
CA GLN A 197 7.15 -20.48 -11.00
C GLN A 197 8.33 -19.52 -11.07
N LYS A 198 8.44 -18.70 -12.11
CA LYS A 198 9.56 -17.79 -12.30
C LYS A 198 9.32 -16.40 -11.70
N GLU A 199 8.10 -15.89 -11.78
CA GLU A 199 7.81 -14.47 -11.58
C GLU A 199 6.82 -14.20 -10.44
N HIS A 200 5.97 -15.16 -10.06
CA HIS A 200 4.91 -14.94 -9.06
C HIS A 200 5.44 -14.88 -7.63
N GLN A 201 5.09 -13.84 -6.87
CA GLN A 201 5.60 -13.60 -5.51
C GLN A 201 5.44 -14.82 -4.58
N SER A 202 4.27 -15.46 -4.60
CA SER A 202 3.97 -16.60 -3.72
C SER A 202 4.50 -17.96 -4.19
N TYR A 203 4.91 -18.10 -5.47
CA TYR A 203 5.20 -19.41 -6.08
C TYR A 203 6.59 -19.47 -6.74
N ARG A 204 7.34 -18.36 -6.71
CA ARG A 204 8.67 -18.28 -7.31
C ARG A 204 9.58 -19.37 -6.75
N ASP A 205 10.30 -20.05 -7.63
CA ASP A 205 11.28 -21.11 -7.32
C ASP A 205 10.70 -22.36 -6.63
N MET A 206 9.38 -22.48 -6.51
CA MET A 206 8.74 -23.69 -6.00
C MET A 206 8.73 -24.80 -7.06
N PRO A 207 8.88 -26.09 -6.69
CA PRO A 207 8.67 -27.19 -7.63
C PRO A 207 7.26 -27.14 -8.24
N LEU A 208 7.15 -27.34 -9.56
CA LEU A 208 5.87 -27.28 -10.30
C LEU A 208 4.76 -28.12 -9.66
N GLU A 209 5.10 -29.31 -9.14
CA GLU A 209 4.14 -30.19 -8.45
C GLU A 209 3.52 -29.55 -7.20
N LYS A 210 4.30 -28.73 -6.47
CA LYS A 210 3.77 -27.97 -5.32
C LYS A 210 2.88 -26.82 -5.76
N ILE A 211 3.29 -26.10 -6.82
CA ILE A 211 2.51 -25.00 -7.39
C ILE A 211 1.15 -25.50 -7.90
N LYS A 212 1.16 -26.61 -8.66
CA LYS A 212 -0.07 -27.30 -9.09
C LYS A 212 -0.93 -27.65 -7.88
N LYS A 213 -0.34 -28.30 -6.86
CA LYS A 213 -1.07 -28.71 -5.65
C LYS A 213 -1.67 -27.54 -4.86
N SER A 214 -1.02 -26.38 -4.81
CA SER A 214 -1.56 -25.19 -4.15
C SER A 214 -2.67 -24.49 -4.93
N ILE A 215 -2.71 -24.68 -6.26
CA ILE A 215 -3.71 -24.05 -7.14
C ILE A 215 -4.95 -24.94 -7.33
N LEU A 216 -4.85 -26.25 -7.02
CA LEU A 216 -5.96 -27.21 -7.04
C LEU A 216 -7.13 -26.79 -6.13
N MET A 217 -8.35 -27.13 -6.55
CA MET A 217 -9.56 -27.08 -5.72
C MET A 217 -9.63 -28.29 -4.76
N ASP A 218 -10.48 -28.22 -3.72
CA ASP A 218 -10.68 -29.31 -2.73
C ASP A 218 -11.14 -30.65 -3.37
N ASN A 219 -11.65 -30.62 -4.60
CA ASN A 219 -12.07 -31.77 -5.40
C ASN A 219 -10.98 -32.32 -6.34
N GLY A 220 -9.80 -31.70 -6.42
CA GLY A 220 -8.65 -32.21 -7.16
C GLY A 220 -8.55 -31.81 -8.64
N ASP A 221 -9.37 -30.89 -9.13
CA ASP A 221 -9.26 -30.33 -10.49
C ASP A 221 -8.58 -28.94 -10.50
N MET A 222 -7.77 -28.67 -11.55
CA MET A 222 -7.25 -27.32 -11.85
C MET A 222 -8.12 -26.66 -12.93
N SER A 223 -8.70 -25.50 -12.63
CA SER A 223 -9.36 -24.66 -13.64
C SER A 223 -8.32 -23.75 -14.31
N ILE A 224 -8.37 -23.65 -15.65
CA ILE A 224 -7.43 -22.82 -16.42
C ILE A 224 -7.61 -21.33 -16.11
N GLU A 225 -8.82 -20.92 -15.73
CA GLU A 225 -9.15 -19.55 -15.32
C GLU A 225 -8.41 -19.16 -14.04
N ARG A 226 -8.27 -20.09 -13.08
CA ARG A 226 -7.53 -19.85 -11.83
C ARG A 226 -6.03 -19.77 -12.06
N LEU A 227 -5.48 -20.64 -12.91
CA LEU A 227 -4.08 -20.51 -13.35
C LEU A 227 -3.85 -19.17 -14.04
N GLN A 228 -4.78 -18.74 -14.89
CA GLN A 228 -4.72 -17.48 -15.59
C GLN A 228 -4.76 -16.29 -14.62
N ALA A 229 -5.53 -16.35 -13.53
CA ALA A 229 -5.56 -15.30 -12.50
C ALA A 229 -4.18 -15.10 -11.85
N PHE A 230 -3.56 -16.18 -11.34
CA PHE A 230 -2.20 -16.11 -10.78
C PHE A 230 -1.18 -15.69 -11.84
N TYR A 231 -1.28 -16.21 -13.06
CA TYR A 231 -0.43 -15.77 -14.16
C TYR A 231 -0.56 -14.26 -14.43
N ASN A 232 -1.77 -13.71 -14.40
CA ASN A 232 -2.02 -12.28 -14.60
C ASN A 232 -1.39 -11.43 -13.49
N GLU A 233 -1.38 -11.89 -12.24
CA GLU A 233 -0.69 -11.21 -11.12
C GLU A 233 0.81 -11.00 -11.39
N THR A 234 1.44 -11.88 -12.18
CA THR A 234 2.86 -11.72 -12.58
C THR A 234 3.13 -10.58 -13.57
N PHE A 235 2.07 -9.89 -14.02
CA PHE A 235 2.14 -8.71 -14.89
C PHE A 235 1.49 -7.48 -14.26
N SER A 236 1.02 -7.58 -13.02
CA SER A 236 0.54 -6.44 -12.23
C SER A 236 1.74 -5.58 -11.85
N VAL A 237 2.26 -4.83 -12.81
CA VAL A 237 3.22 -3.76 -12.60
C VAL A 237 2.46 -2.47 -12.82
N THR A 238 2.38 -1.63 -11.79
CA THR A 238 1.86 -0.28 -11.94
C THR A 238 2.86 0.48 -12.83
N PRO A 239 2.48 0.89 -14.04
CA PRO A 239 3.37 1.38 -15.11
C PRO A 239 4.26 2.57 -14.77
N SER A 240 3.91 3.33 -13.74
CA SER A 240 4.67 4.49 -13.29
C SER A 240 5.45 4.23 -12.00
N SER A 241 5.44 3.00 -11.46
CA SER A 241 6.22 2.72 -10.24
C SER A 241 7.70 2.68 -10.60
N VAL A 242 8.45 3.63 -10.05
CA VAL A 242 9.90 3.60 -10.12
C VAL A 242 10.33 2.26 -9.54
N GLY A 243 10.96 1.40 -10.34
CA GLY A 243 11.46 0.12 -9.85
C GLY A 243 12.48 0.38 -8.74
N TYR A 244 12.64 -0.52 -7.77
CA TYR A 244 13.54 -0.25 -6.65
C TYR A 244 14.99 0.04 -7.08
N GLU A 245 15.48 -0.62 -8.13
CA GLU A 245 16.79 -0.32 -8.74
C GLU A 245 16.87 1.11 -9.28
N GLU A 246 15.82 1.60 -9.92
CA GLU A 246 15.72 2.98 -10.41
C GLU A 246 15.63 3.98 -9.25
N TRP A 247 14.92 3.64 -8.17
CA TRP A 247 14.88 4.46 -6.96
C TRP A 247 16.26 4.56 -6.30
N ILE A 248 17.02 3.46 -6.26
CA ILE A 248 18.41 3.47 -5.78
C ILE A 248 19.24 4.45 -6.63
N GLU A 249 19.15 4.34 -7.96
CA GLU A 249 19.91 5.19 -8.90
C GLU A 249 19.54 6.68 -8.82
N THR A 250 18.25 6.99 -8.65
CA THR A 250 17.72 8.36 -8.83
C THR A 250 17.42 9.09 -7.53
N VAL A 251 17.21 8.37 -6.42
CA VAL A 251 16.85 8.94 -5.11
C VAL A 251 17.93 8.63 -4.09
N GLU A 252 18.28 7.36 -3.88
CA GLU A 252 19.18 6.99 -2.79
C GLU A 252 20.61 7.44 -3.05
N LEU A 253 21.25 6.99 -4.13
CA LEU A 253 22.66 7.29 -4.43
C LEU A 253 22.95 8.80 -4.49
N PRO A 254 22.11 9.63 -5.14
CA PRO A 254 22.32 11.08 -5.14
C PRO A 254 22.18 11.74 -3.76
N SER A 255 21.52 11.09 -2.80
CA SER A 255 21.31 11.60 -1.45
C SER A 255 22.42 11.21 -0.46
N LEU A 256 23.39 10.38 -0.87
CA LEU A 256 24.50 9.93 -0.03
C LEU A 256 25.64 10.97 -0.03
N PRO A 257 26.24 11.25 1.15
CA PRO A 257 27.31 12.23 1.25
C PRO A 257 28.61 11.74 0.63
N GLY A 258 29.26 12.59 -0.17
CA GLY A 258 30.63 12.35 -0.62
C GLY A 258 31.66 12.57 0.50
N ASN A 259 32.92 12.15 0.29
CA ASN A 259 34.01 12.26 1.29
C ASN A 259 34.17 13.65 1.94
N LYS A 260 33.97 14.72 1.17
CA LYS A 260 34.03 16.10 1.69
C LYS A 260 32.87 16.41 2.64
N GLU A 261 31.66 15.97 2.29
CA GLU A 261 30.46 16.18 3.10
C GLU A 261 30.53 15.35 4.38
N VAL A 262 30.96 14.09 4.29
CA VAL A 262 31.25 13.26 5.47
C VAL A 262 32.21 13.97 6.43
N SER A 263 33.30 14.54 5.91
CA SER A 263 34.27 15.29 6.73
C SER A 263 33.64 16.51 7.43
N LEU A 264 32.75 17.23 6.74
CA LEU A 264 32.03 18.38 7.31
C LEU A 264 31.01 17.93 8.37
N MET A 265 30.27 16.86 8.11
CA MET A 265 29.32 16.27 9.05
C MET A 265 30.03 15.86 10.34
N LEU A 266 31.13 15.11 10.23
CA LEU A 266 31.95 14.73 11.39
C LEU A 266 32.48 15.94 12.16
N ALA A 267 32.97 16.96 11.46
CA ALA A 267 33.47 18.18 12.10
C ALA A 267 32.38 18.99 12.83
N SER A 268 31.11 18.84 12.42
CA SER A 268 29.97 19.51 13.05
C SER A 268 29.46 18.81 14.32
N MET A 269 29.87 17.57 14.58
CA MET A 269 29.41 16.80 15.74
C MET A 269 30.15 17.25 17.01
N THR A 270 29.47 18.02 17.86
CA THR A 270 30.04 18.56 19.10
C THR A 270 30.37 17.46 20.13
N HIS A 271 29.68 16.31 20.08
CA HIS A 271 29.93 15.14 20.93
C HIS A 271 29.60 13.85 20.16
N PRO A 272 30.49 13.35 19.29
CA PRO A 272 30.22 12.18 18.47
C PRO A 272 30.04 10.93 19.38
N PRO A 273 28.88 10.25 19.34
CA PRO A 273 28.63 9.09 20.18
C PRO A 273 29.45 7.88 19.73
N VAL A 274 29.98 7.10 20.67
CA VAL A 274 30.55 5.80 20.30
C VAL A 274 29.40 4.78 20.13
N ILE A 275 29.32 4.12 18.98
CA ILE A 275 28.30 3.10 18.71
C ILE A 275 28.93 1.70 18.78
N SER A 276 28.50 0.87 19.73
CA SER A 276 28.88 -0.54 19.82
C SER A 276 27.97 -1.38 18.94
N ILE A 277 28.51 -2.02 17.91
CA ILE A 277 27.76 -2.95 17.07
C ILE A 277 27.86 -4.34 17.70
N VAL A 278 26.71 -4.95 18.03
CA VAL A 278 26.63 -6.26 18.69
C VAL A 278 26.24 -7.32 17.66
N ILE A 279 27.07 -8.38 17.55
CA ILE A 279 26.83 -9.50 16.64
C ILE A 279 26.89 -10.85 17.37
N PRO A 280 25.75 -11.57 17.53
CA PRO A 280 25.75 -12.98 17.89
C PRO A 280 26.12 -13.85 16.68
N VAL A 281 27.16 -14.68 16.79
CA VAL A 281 27.65 -15.52 15.69
C VAL A 281 27.39 -17.00 15.97
N TYR A 282 26.67 -17.68 15.08
CA TYR A 282 26.56 -19.13 15.12
C TYR A 282 26.57 -19.75 13.72
N ASN A 283 27.72 -20.36 13.36
CA ASN A 283 27.86 -21.19 12.17
C ASN A 283 27.61 -20.54 10.77
N PRO A 284 27.84 -19.23 10.54
CA PRO A 284 27.61 -18.62 9.22
C PRO A 284 28.52 -19.19 8.15
N ALA A 285 28.11 -19.07 6.88
CA ALA A 285 29.03 -19.28 5.76
C ALA A 285 30.16 -18.24 5.79
N GLU A 286 31.39 -18.65 5.48
CA GLU A 286 32.56 -17.77 5.55
C GLU A 286 32.39 -16.49 4.71
N ILE A 287 31.82 -16.61 3.51
CA ILE A 287 31.60 -15.47 2.62
C ILE A 287 30.66 -14.41 3.23
N TYR A 288 29.60 -14.83 3.92
CA TYR A 288 28.63 -13.90 4.51
C TYR A 288 29.15 -13.29 5.79
N LEU A 289 29.85 -14.07 6.63
CA LEU A 289 30.52 -13.53 7.81
C LEU A 289 31.56 -12.47 7.41
N ARG A 290 32.37 -12.73 6.40
CA ARG A 290 33.34 -11.74 5.89
C ARG A 290 32.66 -10.49 5.33
N ALA A 291 31.61 -10.65 4.53
CA ALA A 291 30.85 -9.52 3.99
C ALA A 291 30.25 -8.65 5.11
N CYS A 292 29.69 -9.26 6.14
CA CYS A 292 29.18 -8.57 7.34
C CYS A 292 30.30 -7.75 8.02
N LEU A 293 31.42 -8.39 8.36
CA LEU A 293 32.55 -7.72 9.03
C LEU A 293 33.20 -6.63 8.17
N ASP A 294 33.35 -6.86 6.86
CA ASP A 294 33.89 -5.86 5.94
C ASP A 294 32.95 -4.65 5.80
N SER A 295 31.63 -4.84 5.88
CA SER A 295 30.65 -3.74 5.85
C SER A 295 30.74 -2.82 7.07
N VAL A 296 31.12 -3.38 8.23
CA VAL A 296 31.40 -2.60 9.45
C VAL A 296 32.73 -1.86 9.32
N LEU A 297 33.77 -2.51 8.77
CA LEU A 297 35.05 -1.86 8.52
C LEU A 297 34.95 -0.69 7.52
N ALA A 298 34.02 -0.79 6.57
CA ALA A 298 33.78 0.23 5.54
C ALA A 298 33.02 1.46 6.06
N GLN A 299 32.50 1.46 7.29
CA GLN A 299 31.69 2.57 7.79
C GLN A 299 32.45 3.90 7.74
N SER A 300 31.81 4.93 7.15
CA SER A 300 32.37 6.27 7.02
C SER A 300 32.41 7.03 8.36
N TYR A 301 31.64 6.58 9.34
CA TYR A 301 31.70 7.07 10.71
C TYR A 301 32.82 6.35 11.48
N PRO A 302 33.79 7.05 12.10
CA PRO A 302 34.94 6.39 12.69
C PRO A 302 34.73 5.89 14.13
N HIS A 303 33.72 6.42 14.84
CA HIS A 303 33.51 6.16 16.28
C HIS A 303 32.59 4.97 16.54
N TRP A 304 32.99 3.80 16.05
CA TRP A 304 32.33 2.53 16.36
C TRP A 304 33.28 1.55 17.03
N GLU A 305 32.70 0.55 17.68
CA GLU A 305 33.40 -0.68 18.07
C GLU A 305 32.53 -1.89 17.73
N LEU A 306 33.15 -3.03 17.44
CA LEU A 306 32.45 -4.23 17.03
C LEU A 306 32.61 -5.31 18.09
N CYS A 307 31.49 -5.68 18.72
CA CYS A 307 31.41 -6.61 19.83
C CYS A 307 30.76 -7.90 19.37
N ILE A 308 31.55 -8.97 19.28
CA ILE A 308 31.12 -10.25 18.70
C ILE A 308 31.08 -11.32 19.79
N ALA A 309 30.03 -12.14 19.80
CA ALA A 309 29.99 -13.37 20.59
C ALA A 309 29.88 -14.59 19.66
N ASP A 310 30.96 -15.37 19.55
CA ASP A 310 30.88 -16.70 18.92
C ASP A 310 30.16 -17.65 19.87
N ASP A 311 28.94 -18.05 19.50
CA ASP A 311 28.06 -18.94 20.26
C ASP A 311 28.44 -20.42 20.10
N ARG A 312 29.75 -20.69 20.23
CA ARG A 312 30.34 -22.01 20.06
C ARG A 312 30.04 -22.60 18.68
N SER A 313 30.40 -21.86 17.62
CA SER A 313 30.27 -22.35 16.25
C SER A 313 31.08 -23.64 16.03
N PRO A 314 30.48 -24.70 15.46
CA PRO A 314 31.17 -25.97 15.26
C PRO A 314 32.14 -25.96 14.06
N LYS A 315 31.91 -25.09 13.06
CA LYS A 315 32.77 -24.99 11.89
C LYS A 315 34.03 -24.19 12.22
N GLU A 316 35.19 -24.81 12.02
CA GLU A 316 36.50 -24.24 12.35
C GLU A 316 36.78 -22.90 11.64
N HIS A 317 36.21 -22.69 10.45
CA HIS A 317 36.43 -21.45 9.70
C HIS A 317 35.91 -20.22 10.44
N VAL A 318 34.85 -20.36 11.27
CA VAL A 318 34.24 -19.21 11.95
C VAL A 318 35.24 -18.57 12.90
N GLN A 319 35.86 -19.36 13.79
CA GLN A 319 36.87 -18.83 14.71
C GLN A 319 38.12 -18.33 13.99
N ARG A 320 38.52 -18.99 12.90
CA ARG A 320 39.64 -18.52 12.06
C ARG A 320 39.37 -17.12 11.52
N VAL A 321 38.18 -16.89 10.93
CA VAL A 321 37.76 -15.59 10.39
C VAL A 321 37.69 -14.55 11.52
N LEU A 322 37.06 -14.87 12.65
CA LEU A 322 36.93 -13.92 13.75
C LEU A 322 38.30 -13.46 14.31
N ARG A 323 39.27 -14.38 14.47
CA ARG A 323 40.63 -14.04 14.88
C ARG A 323 41.38 -13.19 13.85
N GLU A 324 41.14 -13.43 12.56
CA GLU A 324 41.71 -12.63 11.48
C GLU A 324 41.25 -11.16 11.56
N TYR A 325 39.95 -10.93 11.77
CA TYR A 325 39.40 -9.57 11.87
C TYR A 325 39.76 -8.89 13.20
N GLU A 326 39.78 -9.62 14.32
CA GLU A 326 40.27 -9.10 15.61
C GLU A 326 41.73 -8.63 15.52
N ALA A 327 42.57 -9.31 14.74
CA ALA A 327 43.94 -8.89 14.48
C ALA A 327 44.05 -7.71 13.48
N LYS A 328 43.05 -7.53 12.62
CA LYS A 328 43.03 -6.52 11.55
C LYS A 328 42.65 -5.13 12.07
N ASP A 329 41.75 -5.04 13.04
CA ASP A 329 41.32 -3.76 13.62
C ASP A 329 41.05 -3.89 15.13
N SER A 330 41.75 -3.07 15.92
CA SER A 330 41.66 -3.07 17.39
C SER A 330 40.28 -2.72 17.97
N ARG A 331 39.37 -2.18 17.15
CA ARG A 331 37.98 -1.89 17.53
C ARG A 331 37.10 -3.15 17.53
N ILE A 332 37.57 -4.25 16.94
CA ILE A 332 36.88 -5.54 16.88
C ILE A 332 37.28 -6.38 18.10
N LYS A 333 36.27 -6.88 18.83
CA LYS A 333 36.45 -7.66 20.05
C LYS A 333 35.58 -8.90 20.00
N VAL A 334 36.14 -10.06 20.35
CA VAL A 334 35.43 -11.34 20.27
C VAL A 334 35.39 -12.06 21.61
N VAL A 335 34.20 -12.48 22.03
CA VAL A 335 34.01 -13.45 23.12
C VAL A 335 33.70 -14.81 22.52
N TYR A 336 34.53 -15.81 22.85
CA TYR A 336 34.29 -17.21 22.46
C TYR A 336 33.56 -17.93 23.58
N ARG A 337 32.26 -18.20 23.39
CA ARG A 337 31.43 -18.85 24.41
C ARG A 337 31.80 -20.33 24.56
N LYS A 338 31.76 -20.83 25.81
CA LYS A 338 32.04 -22.24 26.13
C LYS A 338 30.88 -23.18 25.80
N HIS A 339 29.66 -22.65 25.78
CA HIS A 339 28.42 -23.38 25.54
C HIS A 339 27.59 -22.59 24.54
N ASN A 340 26.92 -23.30 23.62
CA ASN A 340 25.90 -22.70 22.77
C ASN A 340 24.71 -22.36 23.67
N GLY A 341 24.29 -21.10 23.69
CA GLY A 341 23.13 -20.64 24.46
C GLY A 341 22.13 -19.84 23.64
N HIS A 342 22.15 -20.01 22.31
CA HIS A 342 21.30 -19.32 21.35
C HIS A 342 21.45 -17.78 21.36
N ILE A 343 20.63 -17.13 20.54
CA ILE A 343 20.75 -15.72 20.16
C ILE A 343 20.72 -14.78 21.37
N SER A 344 19.74 -14.88 22.28
CA SER A 344 19.63 -13.95 23.42
C SER A 344 20.86 -14.00 24.34
N ALA A 345 21.38 -15.19 24.65
CA ALA A 345 22.56 -15.30 25.50
C ALA A 345 23.84 -14.87 24.77
N ALA A 346 23.93 -15.09 23.46
CA ALA A 346 25.05 -14.66 22.64
C ALA A 346 25.08 -13.13 22.53
N SER A 347 23.93 -12.51 22.23
CA SER A 347 23.77 -11.06 22.20
C SER A 347 24.10 -10.42 23.55
N ASN A 348 23.75 -11.05 24.67
CA ASN A 348 24.17 -10.58 25.99
C ASN A 348 25.69 -10.67 26.21
N SER A 349 26.35 -11.75 25.79
CA SER A 349 27.82 -11.86 25.89
C SER A 349 28.54 -10.79 25.06
N ALA A 350 28.00 -10.45 23.90
CA ALA A 350 28.50 -9.34 23.08
C ALA A 350 28.19 -7.97 23.71
N LEU A 351 27.01 -7.80 24.30
CA LEU A 351 26.62 -6.58 25.03
C LEU A 351 27.49 -6.33 26.26
N GLU A 352 27.94 -7.38 26.96
CA GLU A 352 28.81 -7.26 28.15
C GLU A 352 30.17 -6.61 27.83
N ILE A 353 30.71 -6.82 26.63
CA ILE A 353 31.98 -6.22 26.19
C ILE A 353 31.81 -4.85 25.52
N ALA A 354 30.57 -4.40 25.32
CA ALA A 354 30.22 -3.10 24.73
C ALA A 354 30.44 -1.94 25.72
N LYS A 355 31.11 -0.89 25.22
CA LYS A 355 31.53 0.32 25.93
C LYS A 355 30.95 1.61 25.35
N GLY A 356 30.43 1.57 24.13
CA GLY A 356 29.84 2.72 23.43
C GLY A 356 28.62 3.30 24.14
N ASP A 357 28.26 4.53 23.79
CA ASP A 357 27.09 5.22 24.33
C ASP A 357 25.78 4.59 23.83
N PHE A 358 25.82 4.05 22.62
CA PHE A 358 24.72 3.36 21.96
C PHE A 358 25.13 1.96 21.50
N VAL A 359 24.14 1.09 21.32
CA VAL A 359 24.29 -0.29 20.89
C VAL A 359 23.45 -0.50 19.63
N ALA A 360 24.09 -0.86 18.53
CA ALA A 360 23.46 -1.22 17.26
C ALA A 360 23.39 -2.75 17.11
N LEU A 361 22.27 -3.26 16.62
CA LEU A 361 22.06 -4.69 16.42
C LEU A 361 22.35 -5.08 14.96
N LEU A 362 23.18 -6.10 14.74
CA LEU A 362 23.53 -6.61 13.42
C LEU A 362 23.65 -8.15 13.44
N ASP A 363 22.99 -8.81 12.49
CA ASP A 363 23.13 -10.25 12.31
C ASP A 363 24.38 -10.60 11.50
N HIS A 364 24.93 -11.79 11.79
CA HIS A 364 26.26 -12.21 11.33
C HIS A 364 26.38 -12.49 9.83
N ASP A 365 25.27 -12.46 9.10
CA ASP A 365 25.16 -12.68 7.66
C ASP A 365 24.62 -11.45 6.90
N ASP A 366 24.26 -10.39 7.62
CA ASP A 366 23.73 -9.15 7.04
C ASP A 366 24.80 -8.10 6.79
N VAL A 367 24.42 -7.04 6.07
CA VAL A 367 25.35 -6.00 5.61
C VAL A 367 24.82 -4.62 5.93
N LEU A 368 25.70 -3.75 6.42
CA LEU A 368 25.42 -2.33 6.59
C LEU A 368 25.92 -1.53 5.37
N PRO A 369 25.14 -0.59 4.83
CA PRO A 369 25.64 0.39 3.87
C PRO A 369 26.66 1.33 4.53
N GLU A 370 27.57 1.89 3.72
CA GLU A 370 28.76 2.65 4.15
C GLU A 370 28.47 3.77 5.17
N HIS A 371 27.32 4.43 5.05
CA HIS A 371 26.96 5.59 5.84
C HIS A 371 25.96 5.29 6.97
N ALA A 372 25.66 4.02 7.26
CA ALA A 372 24.68 3.62 8.26
C ALA A 372 24.97 4.22 9.64
N MET A 373 26.19 4.03 10.15
CA MET A 373 26.58 4.59 11.45
C MET A 373 26.70 6.12 11.44
N LEU A 374 27.00 6.74 10.28
CA LEU A 374 27.11 8.19 10.15
C LEU A 374 25.74 8.85 10.34
N PHE A 375 24.71 8.34 9.67
CA PHE A 375 23.34 8.87 9.82
C PHE A 375 22.78 8.61 11.22
N MET A 376 23.06 7.46 11.82
CA MET A 376 22.69 7.18 13.22
C MET A 376 23.35 8.17 14.18
N ALA A 377 24.66 8.40 14.05
CA ALA A 377 25.39 9.34 14.89
C ALA A 377 24.92 10.79 14.68
N GLN A 378 24.63 11.18 13.44
CA GLN A 378 24.05 12.49 13.11
C GLN A 378 22.72 12.69 13.84
N ALA A 379 21.78 11.75 13.71
CA ALA A 379 20.48 11.85 14.37
C ALA A 379 20.61 11.96 15.90
N ILE A 380 21.53 11.21 16.51
CA ILE A 380 21.83 11.32 17.95
C ILE A 380 22.36 12.71 18.32
N CYS A 381 23.21 13.32 17.49
CA CYS A 381 23.77 14.65 17.74
C CYS A 381 22.72 15.76 17.56
N GLU A 382 21.82 15.63 16.58
CA GLU A 382 20.72 16.56 16.32
C GLU A 382 19.62 16.46 17.39
N GLN A 383 19.43 15.26 17.96
CA GLN A 383 18.45 14.99 19.01
C GLN A 383 19.09 14.29 20.22
N PRO A 384 19.80 15.04 21.11
CA PRO A 384 20.59 14.44 22.20
C PRO A 384 19.80 13.60 23.22
N HIS A 385 18.47 13.79 23.29
CA HIS A 385 17.58 13.05 24.19
C HIS A 385 17.17 11.67 23.66
N THR A 386 17.55 11.34 22.42
CA THR A 386 17.26 10.06 21.78
C THR A 386 17.68 8.88 22.64
N GLN A 387 16.79 7.89 22.72
CA GLN A 387 16.99 6.64 23.44
C GLN A 387 17.01 5.44 22.49
N ILE A 388 16.24 5.50 21.42
CA ILE A 388 16.08 4.41 20.45
C ILE A 388 16.07 5.03 19.05
N LEU A 389 16.78 4.41 18.11
CA LEU A 389 16.71 4.73 16.69
C LEU A 389 16.43 3.48 15.88
N TYR A 390 15.80 3.67 14.73
CA TYR A 390 15.66 2.63 13.72
C TYR A 390 15.65 3.22 12.32
N SER A 391 15.90 2.39 11.32
CA SER A 391 15.93 2.78 9.91
C SER A 391 15.02 1.94 9.04
N ASP A 392 14.80 2.40 7.82
CA ASP A 392 14.33 1.54 6.73
C ASP A 392 15.35 0.41 6.45
N GLU A 393 14.87 -0.63 5.79
CA GLU A 393 15.63 -1.82 5.44
C GLU A 393 15.22 -2.36 4.06
N ASP A 394 16.06 -3.20 3.47
CA ASP A 394 15.70 -3.98 2.29
C ASP A 394 16.29 -5.40 2.40
N LYS A 395 16.13 -6.18 1.32
CA LYS A 395 16.74 -7.50 1.20
C LYS A 395 17.85 -7.48 0.16
N ILE A 396 18.90 -8.26 0.42
CA ILE A 396 20.00 -8.50 -0.50
C ILE A 396 20.15 -9.99 -0.78
N ASN A 397 20.23 -10.37 -2.05
CA ASN A 397 20.40 -11.77 -2.45
C ASN A 397 21.89 -12.17 -2.51
N ALA A 398 22.15 -13.45 -2.83
CA ALA A 398 23.51 -13.98 -2.95
C ALA A 398 24.37 -13.32 -4.05
N ARG A 399 23.76 -12.63 -5.03
CA ARG A 399 24.45 -11.87 -6.09
C ARG A 399 24.77 -10.43 -5.68
N GLY A 400 24.30 -10.00 -4.51
CA GLY A 400 24.44 -8.61 -4.05
C GLY A 400 23.36 -7.67 -4.61
N GLU A 401 22.32 -8.19 -5.25
CA GLU A 401 21.21 -7.38 -5.76
C GLU A 401 20.21 -7.10 -4.64
N ARG A 402 19.80 -5.83 -4.52
CA ARG A 402 18.88 -5.33 -3.50
C ARG A 402 17.42 -5.34 -4.00
N PHE A 403 16.47 -5.71 -3.15
CA PHE A 403 15.05 -5.85 -3.48
C PHE A 403 14.15 -5.78 -2.24
N ASP A 404 12.83 -5.65 -2.45
CA ASP A 404 11.79 -5.69 -1.40
C ASP A 404 12.02 -4.69 -0.25
N PRO A 405 12.10 -3.37 -0.54
CA PRO A 405 12.35 -2.36 0.47
C PRO A 405 11.17 -2.20 1.43
N HIS A 406 11.48 -2.15 2.72
CA HIS A 406 10.55 -1.78 3.77
C HIS A 406 10.81 -0.33 4.17
N PHE A 407 10.05 0.58 3.56
CA PHE A 407 9.96 1.98 3.90
C PHE A 407 8.95 2.16 5.05
N LYS A 408 9.49 2.28 6.25
CA LYS A 408 8.76 2.27 7.52
C LYS A 408 8.14 3.64 7.78
N SER A 409 7.12 3.65 8.64
CA SER A 409 6.63 4.89 9.23
C SER A 409 7.55 5.34 10.36
N ASP A 410 7.33 6.57 10.83
CA ASP A 410 7.77 6.99 12.17
C ASP A 410 7.06 6.15 13.24
N TRP A 411 7.37 6.41 14.52
CA TRP A 411 6.93 5.57 15.64
C TRP A 411 5.41 5.36 15.66
N ASN A 412 5.00 4.11 15.43
CA ASN A 412 3.62 3.68 15.32
C ASN A 412 3.38 2.53 16.30
N PRO A 413 3.03 2.83 17.56
CA PRO A 413 3.02 1.82 18.61
C PRO A 413 1.95 0.73 18.38
N ASP A 414 0.80 1.06 17.78
CA ASP A 414 -0.22 0.06 17.49
C ASP A 414 0.19 -0.88 16.35
N LEU A 415 0.89 -0.36 15.34
CA LEU A 415 1.50 -1.20 14.31
C LEU A 415 2.59 -2.08 14.93
N PHE A 416 3.43 -1.52 15.82
CA PHE A 416 4.48 -2.27 16.54
C PHE A 416 3.91 -3.42 17.40
N PHE A 417 2.80 -3.18 18.11
CA PHE A 417 2.15 -4.24 18.88
C PHE A 417 1.52 -5.31 17.98
N SER A 418 1.11 -4.94 16.76
CA SER A 418 0.57 -5.88 15.77
C SER A 418 1.67 -6.63 15.01
N GLN A 419 2.85 -6.04 14.83
CA GLN A 419 3.99 -6.61 14.11
C GLN A 419 5.28 -5.85 14.48
N ASN A 420 6.38 -6.57 14.74
CA ASN A 420 7.69 -5.93 14.94
C ASN A 420 8.25 -5.37 13.63
N TYR A 421 7.88 -4.13 13.28
CA TYR A 421 8.37 -3.44 12.08
C TYR A 421 9.67 -2.65 12.33
N VAL A 422 10.07 -2.43 13.59
CA VAL A 422 11.32 -1.71 13.94
C VAL A 422 12.53 -2.55 13.54
N SER A 423 12.58 -3.81 14.01
CA SER A 423 13.59 -4.82 13.64
C SER A 423 15.03 -4.27 13.66
N HIS A 424 15.84 -4.65 12.67
CA HIS A 424 17.15 -4.09 12.39
C HIS A 424 17.03 -2.96 11.34
N LEU A 425 17.87 -1.95 11.30
CA LEU A 425 18.93 -1.60 12.25
C LEU A 425 18.35 -0.88 13.47
N GLY A 426 18.10 -1.61 14.55
CA GLY A 426 17.74 -1.02 15.84
C GLY A 426 18.97 -0.55 16.60
N VAL A 427 18.97 0.70 17.07
CA VAL A 427 20.05 1.31 17.85
C VAL A 427 19.50 1.81 19.18
N TYR A 428 20.05 1.36 20.29
CA TYR A 428 19.53 1.62 21.62
C TYR A 428 20.58 2.30 22.48
N ARG A 429 20.20 3.28 23.32
CA ARG A 429 21.12 3.83 24.31
C ARG A 429 21.59 2.71 25.25
N ARG A 430 22.90 2.57 25.46
CA ARG A 430 23.45 1.47 26.25
C ARG A 430 22.93 1.49 27.70
N SER A 431 22.78 2.67 28.29
CA SER A 431 22.24 2.81 29.65
C SER A 431 20.80 2.29 29.78
N LEU A 432 19.99 2.43 28.73
CA LEU A 432 18.63 1.89 28.68
C LEU A 432 18.67 0.36 28.64
N LEU A 433 19.55 -0.23 27.81
CA LEU A 433 19.74 -1.69 27.78
C LEU A 433 20.23 -2.25 29.13
N GLN A 434 21.13 -1.52 29.81
CA GLN A 434 21.58 -1.87 31.16
C GLN A 434 20.44 -1.81 32.19
N GLN A 435 19.57 -0.79 32.11
CA GLN A 435 18.42 -0.62 32.98
C GLN A 435 17.43 -1.78 32.85
N ILE A 436 17.21 -2.31 31.64
CA ILE A 436 16.28 -3.43 31.41
C ILE A 436 16.94 -4.82 31.53
N GLY A 437 18.26 -4.88 31.76
CA GLY A 437 19.01 -6.13 31.92
C GLY A 437 19.36 -6.86 30.62
N GLY A 438 19.46 -6.16 29.48
CA GLY A 438 19.83 -6.75 28.19
C GLY A 438 18.73 -7.63 27.56
N PHE A 439 19.13 -8.62 26.78
CA PHE A 439 18.25 -9.58 26.10
C PHE A 439 17.69 -10.61 27.08
N ARG A 440 16.40 -10.94 26.96
CA ARG A 440 15.75 -11.94 27.80
C ARG A 440 15.87 -13.33 27.19
N LEU A 441 16.15 -14.33 28.01
CA LEU A 441 16.13 -15.74 27.61
C LEU A 441 14.69 -16.27 27.58
N GLY A 442 14.41 -17.25 26.72
CA GLY A 442 13.09 -17.88 26.60
C GLY A 442 12.08 -17.07 25.79
N VAL A 443 12.56 -16.20 24.90
CA VAL A 443 11.80 -15.46 23.88
C VAL A 443 12.56 -15.46 22.55
N GLU A 444 13.46 -16.42 22.35
CA GLU A 444 14.20 -16.62 21.11
C GLU A 444 13.20 -16.76 19.94
N GLY A 445 13.44 -16.03 18.86
CA GLY A 445 12.51 -15.83 17.74
C GLY A 445 11.71 -14.53 17.80
N SER A 446 11.66 -13.86 18.96
CA SER A 446 11.05 -12.54 19.17
C SER A 446 11.90 -11.66 20.10
N GLN A 447 13.19 -11.98 20.24
CA GLN A 447 14.08 -11.31 21.17
C GLN A 447 14.18 -9.78 20.95
N ASP A 448 14.10 -9.32 19.70
CA ASP A 448 14.22 -7.89 19.37
C ASP A 448 12.94 -7.14 19.71
N GLN A 449 11.77 -7.76 19.47
CA GLN A 449 10.48 -7.21 19.88
C GLN A 449 10.39 -7.16 21.42
N ASP A 450 10.80 -8.23 22.11
CA ASP A 450 10.87 -8.26 23.58
C ASP A 450 11.79 -7.18 24.15
N LEU A 451 12.95 -6.97 23.54
CA LEU A 451 13.90 -5.94 23.94
C LEU A 451 13.25 -4.56 23.86
N LEU A 452 12.67 -4.21 22.72
CA LEU A 452 11.99 -2.93 22.52
C LEU A 452 10.78 -2.79 23.45
N LEU A 453 9.94 -3.81 23.60
CA LEU A 453 8.80 -3.81 24.54
C LEU A 453 9.25 -3.48 25.98
N ARG A 454 10.37 -4.03 26.43
CA ARG A 454 10.91 -3.73 27.77
C ARG A 454 11.54 -2.34 27.89
N CYS A 455 11.96 -1.74 26.78
CA CYS A 455 12.41 -0.35 26.73
C CYS A 455 11.26 0.67 26.83
N LEU A 456 10.10 0.39 26.23
CA LEU A 456 8.96 1.33 26.12
C LEU A 456 8.54 2.01 27.44
N PRO A 457 8.50 1.35 28.61
CA PRO A 457 8.11 1.99 29.87
C PRO A 457 9.10 3.05 30.38
N HIS A 458 10.25 3.20 29.73
CA HIS A 458 11.34 4.08 30.13
C HIS A 458 11.65 5.17 29.09
N VAL A 459 10.88 5.23 28.00
CA VAL A 459 11.11 6.15 26.89
C VAL A 459 9.81 6.86 26.51
N ALA A 460 9.90 8.16 26.25
CA ALA A 460 8.82 8.90 25.61
C ALA A 460 8.83 8.64 24.09
N ALA A 461 7.70 8.84 23.42
CA ALA A 461 7.55 8.59 21.98
C ALA A 461 8.55 9.40 21.15
N GLU A 462 8.80 10.65 21.53
CA GLU A 462 9.71 11.58 20.86
C GLU A 462 11.19 11.19 21.02
N GLN A 463 11.49 10.22 21.89
CA GLN A 463 12.86 9.68 22.07
C GLN A 463 13.12 8.44 21.20
N ILE A 464 12.12 8.00 20.42
CA ILE A 464 12.20 6.91 19.44
C ILE A 464 12.26 7.56 18.05
N VAL A 465 13.43 7.54 17.43
CA VAL A 465 13.71 8.28 16.20
C VAL A 465 13.81 7.35 15.01
N HIS A 466 13.02 7.61 13.98
CA HIS A 466 13.12 6.94 12.70
C HIS A 466 14.06 7.70 11.76
N ILE A 467 14.93 6.97 11.04
CA ILE A 467 15.73 7.51 9.94
C ILE A 467 15.20 6.91 8.63
N PRO A 468 14.50 7.69 7.77
CA PRO A 468 13.85 7.20 6.55
C PRO A 468 14.85 6.96 5.41
N ARG A 469 15.83 6.10 5.67
CA ARG A 469 16.91 5.68 4.78
C ARG A 469 17.12 4.19 4.95
N VAL A 470 17.43 3.49 3.87
CA VAL A 470 17.76 2.06 3.93
C VAL A 470 19.16 1.92 4.50
N LEU A 471 19.26 1.64 5.81
CA LEU A 471 20.53 1.52 6.54
C LEU A 471 20.83 0.08 7.00
N TYR A 472 20.09 -0.89 6.45
CA TYR A 472 20.25 -2.31 6.73
C TYR A 472 19.88 -3.14 5.50
N HIS A 473 20.73 -4.11 5.14
CA HIS A 473 20.47 -5.05 4.06
C HIS A 473 20.36 -6.46 4.62
N TRP A 474 19.13 -6.98 4.66
CA TRP A 474 18.84 -8.33 5.16
C TRP A 474 19.17 -9.39 4.11
N ARG A 475 20.06 -10.33 4.43
CA ARG A 475 20.48 -11.34 3.49
C ARG A 475 19.45 -12.45 3.37
N THR A 476 19.03 -12.72 2.14
CA THR A 476 18.21 -13.89 1.84
C THR A 476 19.11 -15.09 1.53
N ILE A 477 19.16 -16.07 2.44
CA ILE A 477 19.92 -17.32 2.30
C ILE A 477 18.97 -18.50 2.16
N GLU A 478 19.27 -19.41 1.24
CA GLU A 478 18.59 -20.69 1.09
C GLU A 478 18.77 -21.54 2.36
N GLY A 479 17.66 -21.82 3.07
CA GLY A 479 17.67 -22.56 4.33
C GLY A 479 17.73 -21.71 5.61
N SER A 480 17.72 -20.37 5.50
CA SER A 480 17.48 -19.51 6.67
C SER A 480 16.00 -19.59 7.11
N THR A 481 15.75 -19.22 8.36
CA THR A 481 14.62 -19.49 9.28
C THR A 481 13.18 -19.27 8.74
N ALA A 482 13.05 -18.78 7.51
CA ALA A 482 11.79 -18.38 6.87
C ALA A 482 10.99 -19.53 6.21
N LEU A 483 11.60 -20.72 6.00
CA LEU A 483 11.02 -21.77 5.15
C LEU A 483 10.55 -23.05 5.88
N ALA A 484 10.88 -23.23 7.17
CA ALA A 484 10.40 -24.38 7.93
C ALA A 484 9.07 -24.05 8.62
N SER A 485 8.01 -24.80 8.30
CA SER A 485 6.68 -24.68 8.91
C SER A 485 6.68 -24.83 10.44
N GLY A 486 7.66 -25.53 11.01
CA GLY A 486 7.87 -25.62 12.46
C GLY A 486 8.51 -24.38 13.09
N GLU A 487 9.28 -23.60 12.32
CA GLU A 487 9.95 -22.40 12.83
C GLU A 487 9.03 -21.16 12.90
N LYS A 488 7.98 -21.14 12.09
CA LYS A 488 6.95 -20.08 12.13
C LYS A 488 6.06 -20.15 13.38
N SER A 489 5.87 -21.33 13.98
CA SER A 489 5.02 -21.49 15.15
C SER A 489 5.70 -21.01 16.44
N TYR A 490 6.98 -21.36 16.67
CA TYR A 490 7.65 -20.94 17.92
C TYR A 490 7.92 -19.43 17.96
N THR A 491 8.24 -18.82 16.82
CA THR A 491 8.50 -17.37 16.71
C THR A 491 7.24 -16.56 17.05
N THR A 492 6.08 -17.00 16.55
CA THR A 492 4.80 -16.39 16.90
C THR A 492 4.47 -16.55 18.39
N GLU A 493 4.66 -17.75 18.96
CA GLU A 493 4.43 -17.97 20.40
C GLU A 493 5.38 -17.14 21.28
N ALA A 494 6.65 -16.98 20.88
CA ALA A 494 7.61 -16.14 21.57
C ALA A 494 7.16 -14.66 21.59
N GLY A 495 6.62 -14.16 20.49
CA GLY A 495 6.11 -12.79 20.41
C GLY A 495 4.81 -12.58 21.19
N ILE A 496 3.89 -13.55 21.16
CA ILE A 496 2.70 -13.55 22.03
C ILE A 496 3.13 -13.50 23.49
N LYS A 497 4.12 -14.31 23.89
CA LYS A 497 4.67 -14.28 25.25
C LYS A 497 5.28 -12.92 25.59
N ALA A 498 6.09 -12.33 24.70
CA ALA A 498 6.69 -11.02 24.94
C ALA A 498 5.63 -9.92 25.16
N LEU A 499 4.60 -9.88 24.31
CA LEU A 499 3.50 -8.93 24.43
C LEU A 499 2.65 -9.16 25.68
N ARG A 500 2.30 -10.42 26.00
CA ARG A 500 1.58 -10.74 27.25
C ARG A 500 2.37 -10.31 28.49
N ASP A 501 3.68 -10.55 28.51
CA ASP A 501 4.54 -10.15 29.61
C ASP A 501 4.62 -8.61 29.73
N TYR A 502 4.60 -7.89 28.60
CA TYR A 502 4.52 -6.42 28.57
C TYR A 502 3.19 -5.91 29.15
N PHE A 503 2.07 -6.36 28.61
CA PHE A 503 0.74 -5.89 29.03
C PHE A 503 0.38 -6.33 30.43
N SER A 504 0.74 -7.54 30.88
CA SER A 504 0.41 -8.03 32.23
C SER A 504 0.89 -7.13 33.37
N LYS A 505 1.96 -6.34 33.14
CA LYS A 505 2.51 -5.40 34.13
C LYS A 505 1.76 -4.07 34.21
N GLN A 506 1.13 -3.65 33.12
CA GLN A 506 0.51 -2.31 33.00
C GLN A 506 -1.01 -2.37 32.87
N GLN A 507 -1.52 -3.38 32.19
CA GLN A 507 -2.91 -3.56 31.77
C GLN A 507 -3.26 -5.07 31.79
N PRO A 508 -3.44 -5.69 32.96
CA PRO A 508 -3.58 -7.15 33.10
C PRO A 508 -4.84 -7.74 32.43
N GLU A 509 -5.81 -6.90 32.10
CA GLU A 509 -7.04 -7.29 31.39
C GLU A 509 -6.86 -7.35 29.86
N VAL A 510 -5.75 -6.81 29.32
CA VAL A 510 -5.43 -6.90 27.90
C VAL A 510 -5.02 -8.32 27.56
N THR A 511 -5.59 -8.86 26.49
CA THR A 511 -5.23 -10.17 25.96
C THR A 511 -4.55 -10.07 24.61
N VAL A 512 -3.68 -11.03 24.32
CA VAL A 512 -2.91 -11.08 23.07
C VAL A 512 -3.09 -12.46 22.44
N GLU A 513 -3.43 -12.47 21.16
CA GLU A 513 -3.60 -13.65 20.32
C GLU A 513 -2.82 -13.51 19.01
N ALA A 514 -2.66 -14.64 18.31
CA ALA A 514 -2.05 -14.65 16.98
C ALA A 514 -2.92 -13.83 16.00
N GLY A 515 -2.26 -13.06 15.14
CA GLY A 515 -2.89 -12.34 14.04
C GLY A 515 -3.21 -13.25 12.85
N LEU A 516 -3.62 -12.63 11.75
CA LEU A 516 -4.10 -13.34 10.54
C LEU A 516 -2.96 -13.98 9.72
N VAL A 517 -1.70 -13.55 9.93
CA VAL A 517 -0.52 -14.11 9.29
C VAL A 517 0.59 -14.37 10.33
N PRO A 518 1.57 -15.26 10.06
CA PRO A 518 2.63 -15.57 11.02
C PRO A 518 3.38 -14.32 11.51
N ASN A 519 3.76 -14.33 12.79
CA ASN A 519 4.49 -13.23 13.46
C ASN A 519 3.75 -11.88 13.43
N THR A 520 2.41 -11.94 13.39
CA THR A 520 1.54 -10.80 13.66
C THR A 520 0.61 -11.13 14.82
N TYR A 521 0.06 -10.10 15.45
CA TYR A 521 -0.67 -10.23 16.71
C TYR A 521 -1.94 -9.37 16.71
N ARG A 522 -2.95 -9.82 17.44
CA ARG A 522 -4.11 -9.01 17.80
C ARG A 522 -4.08 -8.76 19.30
N VAL A 523 -4.04 -7.49 19.68
CA VAL A 523 -4.16 -7.03 21.06
C VAL A 523 -5.60 -6.64 21.33
N ARG A 524 -6.27 -7.33 22.25
CA ARG A 524 -7.65 -7.06 22.64
C ARG A 524 -7.68 -6.30 23.95
N TYR A 525 -8.29 -5.13 23.92
CA TYR A 525 -8.47 -4.27 25.09
C TYR A 525 -9.84 -4.55 25.76
N PRO A 526 -9.94 -4.44 27.08
CA PRO A 526 -11.19 -4.65 27.79
C PRO A 526 -12.19 -3.52 27.52
N ILE A 527 -13.48 -3.83 27.65
CA ILE A 527 -14.56 -2.84 27.74
C ILE A 527 -14.95 -2.73 29.22
N SER A 528 -15.18 -1.51 29.70
CA SER A 528 -15.56 -1.26 31.09
C SER A 528 -16.96 -1.79 31.35
N GLU A 529 -17.21 -2.24 32.58
CA GLU A 529 -18.56 -2.50 33.05
C GLU A 529 -19.02 -1.39 34.02
N PRO A 530 -20.15 -0.70 33.76
CA PRO A 530 -21.03 -0.88 32.60
C PRO A 530 -20.42 -0.35 31.30
N ALA A 531 -20.75 -1.02 30.18
CA ALA A 531 -20.30 -0.60 28.85
C ALA A 531 -20.77 0.83 28.51
N PRO A 532 -19.97 1.67 27.84
CA PRO A 532 -20.35 3.06 27.53
C PRO A 532 -21.47 3.14 26.47
N LEU A 533 -22.43 4.05 26.65
CA LEU A 533 -23.43 4.29 25.60
C LEU A 533 -22.75 4.92 24.37
N VAL A 534 -23.00 4.34 23.19
CA VAL A 534 -22.58 4.90 21.89
C VAL A 534 -23.76 5.58 21.20
N SER A 535 -23.59 6.83 20.76
CA SER A 535 -24.58 7.50 19.89
C SER A 535 -24.11 7.48 18.44
N LEU A 536 -24.75 6.67 17.61
CA LEU A 536 -24.47 6.56 16.17
C LEU A 536 -25.29 7.62 15.41
N LEU A 537 -24.61 8.57 14.79
CA LEU A 537 -25.19 9.69 14.05
C LEU A 537 -25.24 9.32 12.57
N ILE A 538 -26.45 9.32 11.99
CA ILE A 538 -26.68 8.93 10.59
C ILE A 538 -27.38 10.07 9.85
N PRO A 539 -26.61 11.00 9.23
CA PRO A 539 -27.16 12.01 8.33
C PRO A 539 -27.79 11.39 7.09
N THR A 540 -29.01 11.81 6.75
CA THR A 540 -29.69 11.27 5.57
C THR A 540 -30.67 12.28 4.95
N ARG A 541 -31.04 12.03 3.70
CA ARG A 541 -32.15 12.67 3.01
C ARG A 541 -32.69 11.69 1.96
N ASP A 542 -33.97 11.35 2.09
CA ASP A 542 -34.69 10.45 1.18
C ASP A 542 -34.00 9.07 1.03
N ARG A 543 -34.40 8.28 0.02
CA ARG A 543 -33.78 6.98 -0.31
C ARG A 543 -33.83 5.96 0.82
N ARG A 544 -35.04 5.71 1.33
CA ARG A 544 -35.37 4.70 2.35
C ARG A 544 -34.47 3.46 2.30
N ALA A 545 -34.33 2.81 1.14
CA ALA A 545 -33.63 1.53 1.01
C ALA A 545 -32.18 1.55 1.56
N LEU A 546 -31.44 2.65 1.35
CA LEU A 546 -30.07 2.79 1.86
C LEU A 546 -30.09 2.91 3.38
N THR A 547 -30.84 3.89 3.90
CA THR A 547 -30.90 4.20 5.33
C THR A 547 -31.48 3.04 6.14
N GLU A 548 -32.49 2.35 5.60
CA GLU A 548 -33.07 1.16 6.23
C GLU A 548 -32.04 0.02 6.31
N THR A 549 -31.28 -0.22 5.24
CA THR A 549 -30.20 -1.23 5.24
C THR A 549 -29.16 -0.93 6.32
N ALA A 550 -28.70 0.33 6.41
CA ALA A 550 -27.74 0.75 7.42
C ALA A 550 -28.29 0.55 8.84
N VAL A 551 -29.46 1.13 9.14
CA VAL A 551 -30.07 1.09 10.49
C VAL A 551 -30.37 -0.35 10.91
N ARG A 552 -30.99 -1.15 10.03
CA ARG A 552 -31.32 -2.55 10.36
C ARG A 552 -30.07 -3.41 10.52
N SER A 553 -29.06 -3.26 9.65
CA SER A 553 -27.81 -4.03 9.81
C SER A 553 -27.11 -3.73 11.14
N ILE A 554 -27.13 -2.48 11.61
CA ILE A 554 -26.60 -2.11 12.93
C ILE A 554 -27.41 -2.76 14.06
N ILE A 555 -28.74 -2.67 14.00
CA ILE A 555 -29.66 -3.21 15.02
C ILE A 555 -29.57 -4.74 15.12
N ASP A 556 -29.58 -5.41 13.97
CA ASP A 556 -29.78 -6.85 13.87
C ASP A 556 -28.46 -7.64 13.95
N ARG A 557 -27.33 -7.05 13.53
CA ARG A 557 -26.04 -7.77 13.45
C ARG A 557 -25.05 -7.41 14.55
N SER A 558 -25.16 -6.26 15.21
CA SER A 558 -24.14 -5.84 16.20
C SER A 558 -24.22 -6.64 17.50
N THR A 559 -23.09 -7.16 17.99
CA THR A 559 -23.02 -7.82 19.32
C THR A 559 -22.99 -6.81 20.47
N TYR A 560 -22.43 -5.62 20.25
CA TYR A 560 -22.50 -4.52 21.19
C TYR A 560 -23.91 -3.95 21.23
N THR A 561 -24.59 -3.99 22.38
CA THR A 561 -26.01 -3.63 22.48
C THR A 561 -26.29 -2.26 23.09
N HIS A 562 -25.32 -1.65 23.77
CA HIS A 562 -25.51 -0.39 24.49
C HIS A 562 -25.26 0.82 23.58
N PHE A 563 -26.12 1.00 22.58
CA PHE A 563 -26.07 2.13 21.65
C PHE A 563 -27.45 2.76 21.43
N GLU A 564 -27.44 3.99 20.91
CA GLU A 564 -28.59 4.64 20.29
C GLU A 564 -28.25 5.06 18.85
N ILE A 565 -29.26 5.16 17.99
CA ILE A 565 -29.12 5.65 16.61
C ILE A 565 -29.90 6.95 16.50
N LEU A 566 -29.21 8.03 16.08
CA LEU A 566 -29.80 9.31 15.75
C LEU A 566 -29.80 9.46 14.23
N ILE A 567 -30.95 9.24 13.61
CA ILE A 567 -31.16 9.54 12.19
C ILE A 567 -31.34 11.05 12.06
N LEU A 568 -30.42 11.72 11.38
CA LEU A 568 -30.41 13.17 11.20
C LEU A 568 -31.01 13.48 9.83
N ASP A 569 -32.31 13.75 9.82
CA ASP A 569 -33.10 13.95 8.61
C ASP A 569 -32.90 15.36 8.05
N ASN A 570 -32.17 15.49 6.94
CA ASN A 570 -31.94 16.74 6.24
C ASN A 570 -33.09 17.09 5.27
N GLY A 571 -34.31 17.10 5.78
CA GLY A 571 -35.46 17.56 5.04
C GLY A 571 -35.98 16.54 4.01
N SER A 572 -36.06 15.25 4.34
CA SER A 572 -36.66 14.23 3.49
C SER A 572 -38.10 14.59 3.13
N VAL A 573 -38.49 14.27 1.89
CA VAL A 573 -39.78 14.56 1.27
C VAL A 573 -40.46 13.31 0.70
N GLU A 574 -39.71 12.23 0.46
CA GLU A 574 -40.26 10.96 0.01
C GLU A 574 -41.13 10.33 1.11
N GLN A 575 -42.41 10.09 0.81
CA GLN A 575 -43.37 9.53 1.76
C GLN A 575 -42.90 8.19 2.34
N GLU A 576 -42.31 7.31 1.49
CA GLU A 576 -41.79 6.02 1.94
C GLU A 576 -40.67 6.15 2.98
N THR A 577 -39.82 7.19 2.86
CA THR A 577 -38.75 7.48 3.81
C THR A 577 -39.32 7.99 5.13
N LEU A 578 -40.31 8.88 5.08
CA LEU A 578 -41.00 9.40 6.27
C LEU A 578 -41.79 8.31 7.01
N ASP A 579 -42.46 7.43 6.27
CA ASP A 579 -43.19 6.28 6.82
C ASP A 579 -42.22 5.32 7.54
N PHE A 580 -41.06 5.04 6.92
CA PHE A 580 -40.01 4.25 7.54
C PHE A 580 -39.50 4.89 8.84
N PHE A 581 -39.24 6.21 8.85
CA PHE A 581 -38.81 6.92 10.06
C PHE A 581 -39.83 6.84 11.20
N ALA A 582 -41.13 6.92 10.89
CA ALA A 582 -42.18 6.74 11.89
C ALA A 582 -42.25 5.29 12.40
N GLN A 583 -42.10 4.32 11.50
CA GLN A 583 -42.14 2.89 11.80
C GLN A 583 -40.96 2.46 12.67
N ILE A 584 -39.72 2.76 12.28
CA ILE A 584 -38.52 2.23 12.95
C ILE A 584 -38.37 2.74 14.38
N GLN A 585 -38.81 3.98 14.67
CA GLN A 585 -38.83 4.52 16.03
C GLN A 585 -39.84 3.83 16.95
N GLN A 586 -40.90 3.24 16.39
CA GLN A 586 -41.85 2.42 17.15
C GLN A 586 -41.35 0.99 17.32
N GLU A 587 -40.61 0.47 16.33
CA GLU A 587 -40.03 -0.88 16.36
C GLU A 587 -38.87 -1.00 17.36
N ASP A 588 -37.97 -0.01 17.42
CA ASP A 588 -36.79 -0.05 18.29
C ASP A 588 -36.60 1.26 19.06
N SER A 589 -36.68 1.16 20.38
CA SER A 589 -36.53 2.29 21.32
C SER A 589 -35.15 2.97 21.29
N ARG A 590 -34.15 2.33 20.68
CA ARG A 590 -32.80 2.90 20.49
C ARG A 590 -32.74 3.91 19.35
N VAL A 591 -33.74 3.96 18.47
CA VAL A 591 -33.74 4.82 17.28
C VAL A 591 -34.52 6.11 17.55
N ARG A 592 -33.93 7.25 17.20
CA ARG A 592 -34.58 8.57 17.21
C ARG A 592 -34.30 9.30 15.91
N VAL A 593 -35.32 9.96 15.37
CA VAL A 593 -35.19 10.79 14.16
C VAL A 593 -35.21 12.26 14.57
N LEU A 594 -34.20 13.01 14.15
CA LEU A 594 -34.05 14.44 14.42
C LEU A 594 -34.09 15.20 13.10
N ARG A 595 -35.05 16.12 12.98
CA ARG A 595 -35.20 16.98 11.79
C ARG A 595 -34.13 18.07 11.78
N TYR A 596 -33.48 18.26 10.63
CA TYR A 596 -32.47 19.30 10.38
C TYR A 596 -32.82 20.04 9.08
N ASP A 597 -33.68 21.06 9.20
CA ASP A 597 -34.21 21.84 8.06
C ASP A 597 -33.28 23.00 7.65
N HIS A 598 -32.04 22.67 7.27
CA HIS A 598 -31.04 23.61 6.76
C HIS A 598 -30.41 23.12 5.45
N PRO A 599 -29.71 23.98 4.68
CA PRO A 599 -28.90 23.52 3.56
C PRO A 599 -27.93 22.41 3.98
N PHE A 600 -27.71 21.43 3.09
CA PHE A 600 -26.83 20.30 3.40
C PHE A 600 -25.41 20.78 3.67
N ASN A 601 -24.93 20.44 4.87
CA ASN A 601 -23.56 20.62 5.32
C ASN A 601 -23.28 19.45 6.26
N TYR A 602 -22.39 18.54 5.84
CA TYR A 602 -22.10 17.31 6.54
C TYR A 602 -21.52 17.58 7.93
N SER A 603 -20.64 18.57 8.04
CA SER A 603 -20.07 19.00 9.32
C SER A 603 -21.14 19.54 10.26
N ALA A 604 -22.00 20.44 9.77
CA ALA A 604 -23.03 21.09 10.58
C ALA A 604 -24.10 20.10 11.10
N ILE A 605 -24.56 19.19 10.25
CA ILE A 605 -25.59 18.21 10.66
C ILE A 605 -25.04 17.23 11.69
N ASN A 606 -23.78 16.78 11.55
CA ASN A 606 -23.14 15.93 12.55
C ASN A 606 -22.89 16.68 13.87
N ASN A 607 -22.42 17.93 13.84
CA ASN A 607 -22.32 18.78 15.03
C ASN A 607 -23.70 18.93 15.73
N PHE A 608 -24.77 19.07 14.95
CA PHE A 608 -26.14 19.06 15.47
C PHE A 608 -26.52 17.73 16.13
N GLY A 609 -26.15 16.60 15.53
CA GLY A 609 -26.35 15.27 16.12
C GLY A 609 -25.63 15.11 17.46
N VAL A 610 -24.36 15.55 17.57
CA VAL A 610 -23.58 15.45 18.81
C VAL A 610 -24.22 16.21 19.97
N ARG A 611 -24.83 17.37 19.70
CA ARG A 611 -25.57 18.14 20.73
C ARG A 611 -26.77 17.38 21.31
N HIS A 612 -27.35 16.45 20.55
CA HIS A 612 -28.51 15.64 20.96
C HIS A 612 -28.15 14.20 21.40
N ALA A 613 -26.89 13.81 21.21
CA ALA A 613 -26.33 12.53 21.60
C ALA A 613 -26.23 12.40 23.12
N LYS A 614 -26.67 11.26 23.65
CA LYS A 614 -26.58 10.89 25.07
C LYS A 614 -25.35 10.05 25.39
N GLY A 615 -24.74 9.45 24.36
CA GLY A 615 -23.60 8.57 24.48
C GLY A 615 -22.33 9.29 24.93
N ALA A 616 -21.50 8.57 25.69
CA ALA A 616 -20.14 9.00 26.00
C ALA A 616 -19.20 8.84 24.80
N ILE A 617 -19.58 7.98 23.84
CA ILE A 617 -18.91 7.78 22.56
C ILE A 617 -19.86 8.24 21.44
N ILE A 618 -19.33 9.01 20.50
CA ILE A 618 -20.00 9.44 19.28
C ILE A 618 -19.51 8.57 18.13
N GLY A 619 -20.45 8.08 17.31
CA GLY A 619 -20.15 7.48 16.02
C GLY A 619 -20.64 8.36 14.88
N LEU A 620 -19.73 8.78 14.00
CA LEU A 620 -20.08 9.36 12.70
C LEU A 620 -20.25 8.20 11.72
N VAL A 621 -21.45 8.01 11.19
CA VAL A 621 -21.78 6.85 10.35
C VAL A 621 -22.61 7.31 9.15
N ASN A 622 -22.19 6.96 7.95
CA ASN A 622 -22.97 7.30 6.76
C ASN A 622 -24.23 6.41 6.65
N ASN A 623 -25.25 6.89 5.93
CA ASN A 623 -26.53 6.20 5.79
C ASN A 623 -26.52 5.02 4.80
N ASP A 624 -25.38 4.75 4.16
CA ASP A 624 -25.18 3.74 3.14
C ASP A 624 -24.05 2.76 3.53
N VAL A 625 -23.89 2.52 4.84
CA VAL A 625 -23.06 1.43 5.36
C VAL A 625 -23.87 0.15 5.56
N GLU A 626 -23.22 -1.00 5.50
CA GLU A 626 -23.80 -2.29 5.94
C GLU A 626 -22.79 -3.04 6.81
N VAL A 627 -23.22 -3.44 8.01
CA VAL A 627 -22.37 -4.22 8.94
C VAL A 627 -22.04 -5.59 8.36
N ILE A 628 -20.75 -5.92 8.24
CA ILE A 628 -20.31 -7.25 7.79
C ILE A 628 -19.98 -8.17 8.97
N ASN A 629 -19.15 -7.71 9.91
CA ASN A 629 -18.79 -8.50 11.08
C ASN A 629 -19.55 -8.05 12.35
N PRO A 630 -20.18 -8.96 13.12
CA PRO A 630 -20.99 -8.60 14.29
C PRO A 630 -20.26 -7.81 15.40
N ASP A 631 -18.96 -8.06 15.57
CA ASP A 631 -18.15 -7.48 16.64
C ASP A 631 -17.54 -6.10 16.30
N TRP A 632 -17.89 -5.51 15.15
CA TRP A 632 -17.32 -4.24 14.67
C TRP A 632 -17.38 -3.13 15.73
N LEU A 633 -18.54 -2.96 16.38
CA LEU A 633 -18.76 -1.88 17.35
C LEU A 633 -18.04 -2.18 18.66
N THR A 634 -18.04 -3.43 19.11
CA THR A 634 -17.28 -3.90 20.28
C THR A 634 -15.79 -3.61 20.10
N GLU A 635 -15.23 -3.97 18.95
CA GLU A 635 -13.83 -3.71 18.59
C GLU A 635 -13.51 -2.22 18.66
N MET A 636 -14.30 -1.38 17.96
CA MET A 636 -14.03 0.06 17.92
C MET A 636 -14.20 0.73 19.30
N VAL A 637 -15.21 0.33 20.09
CA VAL A 637 -15.42 0.82 21.45
C VAL A 637 -14.24 0.47 22.36
N SER A 638 -13.70 -0.75 22.26
CA SER A 638 -12.55 -1.17 23.07
C SER A 638 -11.32 -0.27 22.85
N HIS A 639 -11.13 0.22 21.61
CA HIS A 639 -10.07 1.16 21.29
C HIS A 639 -10.39 2.60 21.71
N CYS A 640 -11.65 3.06 21.56
CA CYS A 640 -12.07 4.38 22.03
C CYS A 640 -11.96 4.54 23.54
N MET A 641 -11.88 3.46 24.30
CA MET A 641 -11.68 3.53 25.75
C MET A 641 -10.24 3.81 26.17
N ARG A 642 -9.28 3.66 25.26
CA ARG A 642 -7.87 3.92 25.55
C ARG A 642 -7.62 5.43 25.66
N PRO A 643 -7.09 5.95 26.79
CA PRO A 643 -6.96 7.39 27.02
C PRO A 643 -6.19 8.13 25.92
N GLU A 644 -5.18 7.50 25.34
CA GLU A 644 -4.32 8.07 24.31
C GLU A 644 -4.90 8.01 22.89
N ILE A 645 -6.05 7.36 22.69
CA ILE A 645 -6.72 7.24 21.38
C ILE A 645 -7.82 8.28 21.24
N GLY A 646 -7.87 8.93 20.08
CA GLY A 646 -8.87 9.91 19.69
C GLY A 646 -9.93 9.30 18.78
N CYS A 647 -9.72 9.36 17.47
CA CYS A 647 -10.59 8.73 16.47
C CYS A 647 -10.25 7.26 16.26
N VAL A 648 -11.28 6.42 16.05
CA VAL A 648 -11.15 5.02 15.64
C VAL A 648 -11.92 4.80 14.35
N GLY A 649 -11.25 4.35 13.29
CA GLY A 649 -11.83 4.07 11.98
C GLY A 649 -11.96 2.59 11.67
N ALA A 650 -13.02 2.24 10.94
CA ALA A 650 -13.29 0.89 10.46
C ALA A 650 -12.61 0.60 9.10
N LYS A 651 -12.49 -0.68 8.74
CA LYS A 651 -12.15 -1.13 7.38
C LYS A 651 -13.42 -1.14 6.52
N LEU A 652 -13.40 -0.39 5.42
CA LEU A 652 -14.57 -0.24 4.54
C LEU A 652 -14.33 -0.84 3.17
N TYR A 653 -15.35 -1.52 2.65
CA TYR A 653 -15.35 -2.14 1.34
C TYR A 653 -16.40 -1.52 0.40
N TYR A 654 -16.08 -1.51 -0.88
CA TYR A 654 -17.06 -1.36 -1.95
C TYR A 654 -17.94 -2.61 -2.07
N SER A 655 -19.07 -2.49 -2.76
CA SER A 655 -19.99 -3.61 -3.02
C SER A 655 -19.39 -4.77 -3.83
N ASN A 656 -18.25 -4.56 -4.47
CA ASN A 656 -17.53 -5.55 -5.26
C ASN A 656 -16.37 -6.23 -4.49
N ASP A 657 -16.39 -6.17 -3.15
CA ASP A 657 -15.34 -6.73 -2.28
C ASP A 657 -13.92 -6.17 -2.55
N THR A 658 -13.84 -4.95 -3.07
CA THR A 658 -12.58 -4.19 -3.10
C THR A 658 -12.52 -3.17 -1.96
N LEU A 659 -11.32 -2.90 -1.48
CA LEU A 659 -11.09 -2.00 -0.36
C LEU A 659 -11.42 -0.56 -0.77
N GLN A 660 -12.15 0.14 0.09
CA GLN A 660 -12.38 1.57 -0.02
C GLN A 660 -11.58 2.37 1.01
N HIS A 661 -11.45 1.86 2.23
CA HIS A 661 -10.74 2.55 3.30
C HIS A 661 -9.87 1.58 4.11
N GLY A 662 -8.55 1.66 3.88
CA GLY A 662 -7.51 1.05 4.72
C GLY A 662 -6.82 2.04 5.67
N GLY A 663 -7.42 3.21 5.87
CA GLY A 663 -6.73 4.39 6.41
C GLY A 663 -6.75 5.61 5.48
N VAL A 664 -6.39 6.79 6.00
CA VAL A 664 -6.13 7.99 5.20
C VAL A 664 -4.67 8.42 5.35
N ILE A 665 -4.02 8.65 4.21
CA ILE A 665 -2.64 9.16 4.11
C ILE A 665 -2.68 10.61 3.62
N LEU A 666 -1.96 11.49 4.30
CA LEU A 666 -1.88 12.91 3.94
C LEU A 666 -0.97 13.13 2.71
N GLY A 667 -1.27 14.18 1.96
CA GLY A 667 -0.52 14.59 0.78
C GLY A 667 -0.89 13.84 -0.50
N ILE A 668 -1.52 12.66 -0.42
CA ILE A 668 -1.98 11.94 -1.61
C ILE A 668 -3.00 12.80 -2.37
N GLY A 669 -2.82 12.93 -3.69
CA GLY A 669 -3.68 13.79 -4.52
C GLY A 669 -3.62 15.28 -4.15
N GLY A 670 -2.60 15.69 -3.39
CA GLY A 670 -2.37 17.07 -2.94
C GLY A 670 -3.07 17.47 -1.65
N VAL A 671 -3.90 16.61 -1.05
CA VAL A 671 -4.48 16.82 0.29
C VAL A 671 -4.43 15.55 1.11
N ALA A 672 -5.21 14.53 0.74
CA ALA A 672 -5.23 13.24 1.40
C ALA A 672 -5.94 12.20 0.51
N GLY A 673 -5.58 10.92 0.69
CA GLY A 673 -6.15 9.79 -0.07
C GLY A 673 -6.31 8.55 0.80
N HIS A 674 -7.15 7.61 0.35
CA HIS A 674 -7.40 6.37 1.09
C HIS A 674 -6.33 5.33 0.76
N SER A 675 -5.69 4.75 1.78
CA SER A 675 -4.67 3.72 1.56
C SER A 675 -5.25 2.42 0.98
N HIS A 676 -4.49 1.83 0.06
CA HIS A 676 -4.75 0.56 -0.62
C HIS A 676 -6.11 0.49 -1.32
N LYS A 677 -6.62 1.63 -1.80
CA LYS A 677 -7.91 1.68 -2.49
C LYS A 677 -7.94 0.70 -3.65
N GLN A 678 -9.09 0.05 -3.83
CA GLN A 678 -9.38 -0.98 -4.84
C GLN A 678 -8.65 -2.32 -4.66
N TYR A 679 -7.85 -2.49 -3.60
CA TYR A 679 -7.23 -3.78 -3.32
C TYR A 679 -8.30 -4.86 -3.02
N PRO A 680 -8.11 -6.11 -3.43
CA PRO A 680 -9.03 -7.19 -3.08
C PRO A 680 -9.20 -7.36 -1.57
N ARG A 681 -10.39 -7.76 -1.11
CA ARG A 681 -10.76 -7.85 0.31
C ARG A 681 -9.74 -8.55 1.22
N HIS A 682 -9.14 -9.64 0.74
CA HIS A 682 -8.19 -10.47 1.48
C HIS A 682 -6.71 -10.14 1.17
N HIS A 683 -6.45 -9.09 0.38
CA HIS A 683 -5.10 -8.68 0.10
C HIS A 683 -4.41 -8.20 1.41
N PRO A 684 -3.20 -8.67 1.72
CA PRO A 684 -2.51 -8.29 2.97
C PRO A 684 -2.09 -6.81 2.98
N GLY A 685 -1.89 -6.23 1.79
CA GLY A 685 -1.42 -4.86 1.61
C GLY A 685 0.08 -4.74 1.86
N TYR A 686 0.58 -3.50 1.82
CA TYR A 686 1.99 -3.19 2.04
C TYR A 686 2.46 -3.72 3.40
N PHE A 687 3.41 -4.65 3.41
CA PHE A 687 3.90 -5.32 4.63
C PHE A 687 2.80 -5.82 5.57
N SER A 688 1.71 -6.35 5.01
CA SER A 688 0.52 -6.85 5.76
C SER A 688 -0.29 -5.78 6.50
N ARG A 689 -0.06 -4.48 6.27
CA ARG A 689 -0.75 -3.39 6.98
C ARG A 689 -2.28 -3.45 6.91
N LEU A 690 -2.90 -4.09 5.91
CA LEU A 690 -4.38 -4.22 5.87
C LEU A 690 -4.94 -5.28 6.82
N LEU A 691 -4.07 -5.99 7.53
CA LEU A 691 -4.40 -7.02 8.51
C LEU A 691 -3.97 -6.62 9.93
N LEU A 692 -3.42 -5.41 10.11
CA LEU A 692 -2.80 -4.94 11.35
C LEU A 692 -3.48 -3.67 11.86
N THR A 693 -3.79 -3.65 13.16
CA THR A 693 -4.22 -2.42 13.84
C THR A 693 -3.06 -1.43 13.83
N GLN A 694 -3.32 -0.16 13.50
CA GLN A 694 -2.26 0.82 13.38
C GLN A 694 -2.73 2.25 13.67
N THR A 695 -1.81 3.09 14.10
CA THR A 695 -2.01 4.54 14.15
C THR A 695 -1.90 5.12 12.74
N LEU A 696 -2.76 6.08 12.41
CA LEU A 696 -2.72 6.84 11.16
C LEU A 696 -2.95 8.32 11.41
N SER A 697 -2.67 9.14 10.39
CA SER A 697 -2.91 10.57 10.45
C SER A 697 -4.40 10.89 10.51
N ALA A 698 -5.20 10.19 9.71
CA ALA A 698 -6.65 10.34 9.69
C ALA A 698 -7.36 9.02 9.34
N VAL A 699 -8.65 8.98 9.68
CA VAL A 699 -9.62 7.94 9.30
C VAL A 699 -10.90 8.60 8.82
N THR A 700 -11.72 7.91 8.04
CA THR A 700 -12.90 8.53 7.41
C THR A 700 -14.12 8.58 8.33
N ALA A 701 -14.90 9.66 8.24
CA ALA A 701 -16.18 9.78 8.94
C ALA A 701 -17.31 8.94 8.33
N ALA A 702 -17.06 8.14 7.28
CA ALA A 702 -18.04 7.15 6.84
C ALA A 702 -18.35 6.09 7.93
N CYS A 703 -17.36 5.77 8.77
CA CYS A 703 -17.55 5.04 10.02
C CYS A 703 -16.39 5.34 10.98
N LEU A 704 -16.60 6.30 11.90
CA LEU A 704 -15.61 6.79 12.86
C LEU A 704 -16.22 6.86 14.26
N LEU A 705 -15.54 6.30 15.27
CA LEU A 705 -15.88 6.50 16.67
C LEU A 705 -14.90 7.44 17.38
N ILE A 706 -15.42 8.23 18.32
CA ILE A 706 -14.62 9.11 19.18
C ILE A 706 -15.33 9.35 20.51
N ARG A 707 -14.58 9.56 21.60
CA ARG A 707 -15.17 10.01 22.87
C ARG A 707 -15.75 11.41 22.73
N LYS A 708 -16.98 11.61 23.25
CA LYS A 708 -17.70 12.88 23.15
C LYS A 708 -16.91 14.07 23.71
N ASN A 709 -16.20 13.87 24.82
CA ASN A 709 -15.39 14.92 25.43
C ASN A 709 -14.25 15.40 24.51
N ILE A 710 -13.61 14.50 23.75
CA ILE A 710 -12.57 14.90 22.78
C ILE A 710 -13.21 15.64 21.60
N TYR A 711 -14.36 15.16 21.11
CA TYR A 711 -15.08 15.85 20.04
C TYR A 711 -15.39 17.30 20.41
N GLU A 712 -15.83 17.54 21.65
CA GLU A 712 -16.09 18.88 22.20
C GLU A 712 -14.79 19.67 22.43
N GLU A 713 -13.73 19.03 22.92
CA GLU A 713 -12.40 19.64 23.14
C GLU A 713 -11.83 20.26 21.86
N VAL A 714 -11.98 19.58 20.72
CA VAL A 714 -11.46 20.04 19.41
C VAL A 714 -12.48 20.86 18.61
N ALA A 715 -13.58 21.27 19.24
CA ALA A 715 -14.67 22.04 18.65
C ALA A 715 -15.36 21.37 17.43
N GLY A 716 -15.47 20.04 17.44
CA GLY A 716 -16.25 19.28 16.46
C GLY A 716 -15.75 19.38 15.02
N LEU A 717 -16.61 19.14 14.03
CA LEU A 717 -16.28 19.29 12.60
C LEU A 717 -16.33 20.77 12.18
N ASP A 718 -15.47 21.20 11.25
CA ASP A 718 -15.44 22.58 10.75
C ASP A 718 -16.60 22.84 9.77
N GLU A 719 -17.72 23.31 10.33
CA GLU A 719 -18.94 23.61 9.57
C GLU A 719 -18.88 24.90 8.75
N GLU A 720 -17.88 25.76 8.99
CA GLU A 720 -17.74 27.02 8.26
C GLU A 720 -16.99 26.82 6.95
N ASN A 721 -15.89 26.06 6.97
CA ASN A 721 -14.95 25.96 5.85
C ASN A 721 -15.01 24.62 5.11
N LEU A 722 -15.43 23.54 5.77
CA LEU A 722 -15.43 22.17 5.22
C LEU A 722 -16.83 21.56 5.29
N HIS A 723 -17.64 21.84 4.28
CA HIS A 723 -19.06 21.44 4.26
C HIS A 723 -19.23 20.00 3.81
N VAL A 724 -18.36 19.49 2.93
CA VAL A 724 -18.51 18.16 2.32
C VAL A 724 -17.21 17.37 2.26
N ALA A 725 -16.12 17.92 1.70
CA ALA A 725 -14.86 17.19 1.57
C ALA A 725 -13.89 17.50 2.72
N PHE A 726 -13.02 16.55 3.03
CA PHE A 726 -11.90 16.66 3.99
C PHE A 726 -12.26 17.07 5.43
N ASN A 727 -13.54 17.13 5.79
CA ASN A 727 -13.97 17.48 7.15
C ASN A 727 -13.47 16.47 8.20
N ASP A 728 -13.41 15.19 7.82
CA ASP A 728 -12.89 14.09 8.63
C ASP A 728 -11.36 14.15 8.75
N VAL A 729 -10.66 14.54 7.68
CA VAL A 729 -9.21 14.78 7.68
C VAL A 729 -8.85 15.94 8.61
N ASP A 730 -9.48 17.11 8.45
CA ASP A 730 -9.29 18.26 9.36
C ASP A 730 -9.57 17.87 10.81
N PHE A 731 -10.67 17.17 11.05
CA PHE A 731 -11.05 16.73 12.39
C PHE A 731 -10.02 15.81 13.02
N CYS A 732 -9.56 14.79 12.29
CA CYS A 732 -8.50 13.90 12.76
C CYS A 732 -7.19 14.65 13.05
N LEU A 733 -6.84 15.66 12.25
CA LEU A 733 -5.66 16.49 12.48
C LEU A 733 -5.80 17.35 13.75
N LYS A 734 -6.98 17.96 14.00
CA LYS A 734 -7.25 18.68 15.25
C LYS A 734 -7.16 17.75 16.48
N VAL A 735 -7.70 16.54 16.39
CA VAL A 735 -7.59 15.52 17.44
C VAL A 735 -6.14 15.15 17.70
N ARG A 736 -5.31 15.10 16.66
CA ARG A 736 -3.88 14.84 16.80
C ARG A 736 -3.11 16.00 17.43
N GLU A 737 -3.43 17.25 17.06
CA GLU A 737 -2.85 18.44 17.69
C GLU A 737 -3.22 18.55 19.18
N ALA A 738 -4.38 18.03 19.59
CA ALA A 738 -4.76 17.92 20.99
C ALA A 738 -4.00 16.81 21.77
N GLY A 739 -3.11 16.06 21.12
CA GLY A 739 -2.25 15.05 21.74
C GLY A 739 -2.80 13.62 21.71
N TYR A 740 -3.90 13.37 21.00
CA TYR A 740 -4.47 12.03 20.84
C TYR A 740 -3.98 11.36 19.54
N ARG A 741 -4.06 10.03 19.49
CA ARG A 741 -3.69 9.24 18.30
C ARG A 741 -4.94 8.73 17.59
N ASN A 742 -4.98 8.85 16.26
CA ASN A 742 -6.05 8.27 15.45
C ASN A 742 -5.68 6.85 15.06
N LEU A 743 -6.62 5.93 15.21
CA LEU A 743 -6.40 4.50 15.04
C LEU A 743 -7.29 3.96 13.93
N TRP A 744 -6.77 3.03 13.14
CA TRP A 744 -7.54 2.21 12.22
C TRP A 744 -7.41 0.74 12.63
N THR A 745 -8.55 0.02 12.65
CA THR A 745 -8.59 -1.41 12.98
C THR A 745 -9.11 -2.23 11.80
N PRO A 746 -8.42 -3.32 11.40
CA PRO A 746 -8.88 -4.23 10.36
C PRO A 746 -10.02 -5.14 10.85
N TYR A 747 -10.32 -5.13 12.16
CA TYR A 747 -11.28 -6.04 12.80
C TYR A 747 -12.69 -5.46 12.95
N ALA A 748 -12.94 -4.27 12.37
CA ALA A 748 -14.26 -3.71 12.18
C ALA A 748 -14.48 -3.52 10.68
N GLU A 749 -15.33 -4.35 10.06
CA GLU A 749 -15.56 -4.44 8.62
C GLU A 749 -17.01 -4.08 8.28
N LEU A 750 -17.17 -3.12 7.37
CA LEU A 750 -18.47 -2.73 6.82
C LEU A 750 -18.36 -2.54 5.31
N TYR A 751 -19.47 -2.75 4.59
CA TYR A 751 -19.63 -2.19 3.26
C TYR A 751 -19.98 -0.72 3.37
N HIS A 752 -19.53 0.10 2.42
CA HIS A 752 -19.96 1.48 2.25
C HIS A 752 -20.22 1.72 0.76
N TYR A 753 -21.49 1.88 0.40
CA TYR A 753 -21.95 1.86 -0.99
C TYR A 753 -21.65 3.15 -1.78
N GLU A 754 -21.03 4.15 -1.13
CA GLU A 754 -20.47 5.42 -1.61
C GLU A 754 -21.29 6.23 -2.61
N SER A 755 -21.60 7.48 -2.24
CA SER A 755 -22.08 8.54 -3.14
C SER A 755 -23.34 8.21 -3.96
N ILE A 756 -24.02 7.10 -3.65
CA ILE A 756 -25.29 6.74 -4.30
C ILE A 756 -26.27 7.89 -4.12
N SER A 757 -26.39 8.43 -2.89
CA SER A 757 -27.27 9.56 -2.55
C SER A 757 -26.82 10.91 -3.12
N ARG A 758 -25.51 11.16 -3.21
CA ARG A 758 -24.89 12.46 -3.51
C ARG A 758 -24.67 12.75 -5.01
N GLY A 759 -24.49 11.71 -5.82
CA GLY A 759 -24.08 11.84 -7.23
C GLY A 759 -22.62 12.33 -7.40
N ALA A 760 -22.14 12.39 -8.65
CA ALA A 760 -20.77 12.80 -8.97
C ALA A 760 -20.47 14.28 -8.62
N GLU A 761 -19.19 14.63 -8.51
CA GLU A 761 -18.71 16.02 -8.39
C GLU A 761 -18.57 16.69 -9.76
N ASP A 762 -19.68 16.84 -10.47
CA ASP A 762 -19.71 17.24 -11.89
C ASP A 762 -20.31 18.64 -12.13
N SER A 763 -21.04 19.21 -11.17
CA SER A 763 -21.60 20.56 -11.30
C SER A 763 -20.55 21.65 -11.04
N PRO A 764 -20.62 22.81 -11.71
CA PRO A 764 -19.70 23.93 -11.49
C PRO A 764 -19.64 24.39 -10.02
N GLU A 765 -20.76 24.34 -9.31
CA GLU A 765 -20.86 24.72 -7.90
C GLU A 765 -20.14 23.71 -7.00
N LYS A 766 -20.29 22.41 -7.28
CA LYS A 766 -19.61 21.32 -6.55
C LYS A 766 -18.10 21.39 -6.75
N ILE A 767 -17.65 21.59 -7.99
CA ILE A 767 -16.22 21.76 -8.33
C ILE A 767 -15.66 23.01 -7.63
N ALA A 768 -16.37 24.13 -7.68
CA ALA A 768 -15.94 25.36 -7.02
C ALA A 768 -15.89 25.21 -5.49
N ARG A 769 -16.84 24.48 -4.88
CA ARG A 769 -16.79 24.14 -3.45
C ARG A 769 -15.57 23.28 -3.14
N PHE A 770 -15.38 22.18 -3.86
CA PHE A 770 -14.26 21.27 -3.65
C PHE A 770 -12.91 22.01 -3.74
N ALA A 771 -12.74 22.88 -4.73
CA ALA A 771 -11.56 23.71 -4.86
C ALA A 771 -11.33 24.65 -3.66
N ARG A 772 -12.40 25.23 -3.08
CA ARG A 772 -12.28 26.04 -1.85
C ARG A 772 -11.86 25.19 -0.64
N GLU A 773 -12.45 24.02 -0.47
CA GLU A 773 -12.12 23.10 0.62
C GLU A 773 -10.67 22.59 0.52
N VAL A 774 -10.21 22.27 -0.70
CA VAL A 774 -8.79 21.94 -0.98
C VAL A 774 -7.87 23.10 -0.59
N ASN A 775 -8.18 24.33 -1.02
CA ASN A 775 -7.36 25.50 -0.73
C ASN A 775 -7.32 25.80 0.78
N PHE A 776 -8.44 25.61 1.49
CA PHE A 776 -8.48 25.72 2.94
C PHE A 776 -7.56 24.71 3.62
N MET A 777 -7.65 23.43 3.24
CA MET A 777 -6.79 22.37 3.78
C MET A 777 -5.31 22.67 3.54
N LYS A 778 -4.94 23.10 2.34
CA LYS A 778 -3.55 23.48 2.02
C LYS A 778 -3.08 24.69 2.84
N SER A 779 -3.94 25.69 3.02
CA SER A 779 -3.63 26.88 3.81
C SER A 779 -3.44 26.57 5.29
N LYS A 780 -4.34 25.79 5.88
CA LYS A 780 -4.35 25.47 7.31
C LYS A 780 -3.32 24.40 7.67
N TRP A 781 -3.24 23.33 6.90
CA TRP A 781 -2.50 22.12 7.23
C TRP A 781 -1.26 21.87 6.38
N GLY A 782 -0.88 22.77 5.46
CA GLY A 782 0.15 22.53 4.42
C GLY A 782 1.39 21.76 4.87
N LYS A 783 2.01 22.16 6.00
CA LYS A 783 3.18 21.47 6.57
C LYS A 783 2.92 20.00 6.94
N HIS A 784 1.74 19.72 7.49
CA HIS A 784 1.33 18.36 7.85
C HIS A 784 1.01 17.52 6.61
N LEU A 785 0.55 18.14 5.51
CA LEU A 785 0.28 17.44 4.25
C LEU A 785 1.58 17.07 3.51
N GLU A 786 2.67 17.83 3.75
CA GLU A 786 3.99 17.54 3.20
C GLU A 786 4.66 16.33 3.87
N LEU A 787 4.40 16.09 5.16
CA LEU A 787 5.03 14.99 5.91
C LEU A 787 3.99 14.29 6.79
N ASP A 788 3.52 13.13 6.33
CA ASP A 788 2.69 12.24 7.13
C ASP A 788 3.59 11.30 7.94
N PRO A 789 3.58 11.34 9.29
CA PRO A 789 4.45 10.48 10.10
C PRO A 789 4.15 8.98 9.92
N PHE A 790 2.97 8.61 9.40
CA PHE A 790 2.57 7.22 9.20
C PHE A 790 2.78 6.70 7.77
N TYR A 791 3.45 7.50 6.93
CA TYR A 791 3.78 7.20 5.53
C TYR A 791 5.20 7.64 5.20
N SER A 792 6.02 6.75 4.64
CA SER A 792 7.42 7.07 4.34
C SER A 792 7.52 8.14 3.25
N PRO A 793 8.47 9.09 3.36
CA PRO A 793 8.76 10.05 2.29
C PRO A 793 9.32 9.39 1.01
N ASN A 794 9.74 8.12 1.09
CA ASN A 794 10.24 7.34 -0.04
C ASN A 794 9.12 6.67 -0.87
N LEU A 795 7.85 6.89 -0.50
CA LEU A 795 6.68 6.34 -1.18
C LEU A 795 5.92 7.41 -1.96
N SER A 796 5.30 7.01 -3.06
CA SER A 796 4.55 7.88 -3.96
C SER A 796 3.37 8.54 -3.25
N LYS A 797 3.14 9.81 -3.54
CA LYS A 797 1.91 10.55 -3.17
C LYS A 797 0.93 10.70 -4.34
N ASP A 798 1.28 10.16 -5.50
CA ASP A 798 0.42 10.22 -6.69
C ASP A 798 -0.56 9.05 -6.73
N ARG A 799 -0.28 7.99 -5.95
CA ARG A 799 -1.04 6.74 -5.92
C ARG A 799 -1.35 6.31 -4.49
N GLU A 800 -2.39 5.49 -4.38
CA GLU A 800 -2.94 4.98 -3.12
C GLU A 800 -2.38 3.59 -2.75
N ASP A 801 -1.35 3.09 -3.44
CA ASP A 801 -0.94 1.68 -3.44
C ASP A 801 0.39 1.40 -2.71
N PHE A 802 0.99 2.40 -2.06
CA PHE A 802 2.32 2.30 -1.43
C PHE A 802 3.43 1.96 -2.46
N SER A 803 3.27 2.36 -3.72
CA SER A 803 4.39 2.31 -4.67
C SER A 803 5.46 3.34 -4.34
N ILE A 804 6.62 3.18 -4.97
CA ILE A 804 7.65 4.21 -5.05
C ILE A 804 7.27 5.22 -6.14
#